data_AF-A0A379FGY7-F1
#
_entry.id   AF-A0A379FGY7-F1
#
_cell.length_a   1.000
_cell.length_b   1.000
_cell.length_c   1.000
_cell.angle_alpha   90.00
_cell.angle_beta   90.00
_cell.angle_gamma   90.00
#
_symmetry.space_group_name_H-M   'P 1'
#
loop_
_entity.id
_entity.type
_entity.pdbx_description
1 polymer ?
#
loop_
_entity_poly.entity_id
_entity_poly.type
_entity_poly.pdbx_seq_one_letter_code
_entity_poly.pdbx_strand_id
1 'polypeptide(L)'
;MGGSGGLISKVVGAGLMIAGLFTGGVTSAMGMALMAAGVVVQVAGSLIFKPKLPSMNYRDTGERKQMLRSSFAPETVIVGKTVISGLLFFAEEEAGEQDENEKITLALALAGHPIEKIGKIWLGDDLIETFGEYTVHEVKHLWLRSLKITAPVVEVELHNSREDVDPFMLKNCPSWKEDMIGRGLAWLRVTLTFDQEKFPYGLPNVKCEVWGKHLFDPRTGQTEWSNNGALVILDYYRHYLKVPDTDIDFDSFKQAADLCDEKVSLPEGGFESRYTLNGAYDLNESPSSVLEAMHKCINAEPTFTAGKHGIQIGAYYGPAIKTITESQLIGTVTCTPETGLKDATNAVYGTFIDAEQLYTKTDFTPVIVDEWVKEDGLEIRENIDYRFVTSPYQAQRLARQYLRKKKAGRRVQLTMNLDGYAYRPGEVVLLALPSLGISGLEFRIAEWSFHALDGVALTLEEDGAYLYEDVIGKPFERPPFVSLPTGGVASPINLTFVPLAVSDIVQGTLSWQNVASDVRYNTVNILQNGKVIQSIQVPAERVDINGLARGTYRVEVRATNMAGAMSAPAISDFAIQAPPPPEHIDVTSGLFNLTVAPKQGDSAVLGYTFEFWFSEEKLANLSENEVITKTNKVGQGNFWTQENLKAGHTYYFYVRTINSYGKSPFVEASGVCSSQTDLILEELTGQISRDQLAQDLLGEINSKADQSAIVELNTQVKANHDAILAEQVARGAVINQEQQARAEADNAEAQQRQSLATQLRGDYTGNDLSKVTAGLISAEKQARVTGDQAETKARQSLETRMNGNVSAINKSLETLTSKQQAQTQEISTLNSNLKGKADSSAVNALNTRVSNIDGKMTATAQQVTRLESQVGTSSAKIEQTSKVVTDINGKISASWTMKVQQDSKGNKVITGIGLGFNAQGNSQFLVNAQNFVVISSLNGKVVTPFVVKNGQVVIHEALMDKAWIQKLVVLNYFKSSGFDKGNGFLLDAKNNIFRFTGGNGALNITNNQLVVKDEKKRLVMKIGYLGN
;
A
#
# COMPACT_ATOMS: atom_id res chain seq x y z
N MET A 1 21.41 19.41 45.97
CA MET A 1 22.32 18.78 44.99
C MET A 1 21.61 17.53 44.48
N GLY A 2 21.25 17.32 43.22
CA GLY A 2 21.24 18.14 41.99
C GLY A 2 20.96 17.19 40.80
N GLY A 3 20.23 17.53 39.74
CA GLY A 3 19.44 18.73 39.41
C GLY A 3 18.59 18.49 38.13
N SER A 4 17.64 19.40 37.82
CA SER A 4 16.86 19.55 36.56
C SER A 4 16.20 18.28 35.95
N GLY A 5 14.88 18.13 35.80
CA GLY A 5 13.79 19.12 35.73
C GLY A 5 13.77 19.82 34.36
N GLY A 6 12.70 19.82 33.56
CA GLY A 6 11.37 19.19 33.64
C GLY A 6 10.48 19.76 32.52
N LEU A 7 9.30 19.18 32.24
CA LEU A 7 8.19 19.83 31.50
C LEU A 7 6.96 18.91 31.48
N ILE A 8 5.98 19.16 32.37
CA ILE A 8 4.68 18.49 32.36
C ILE A 8 3.70 19.37 31.57
N SER A 9 3.19 18.85 30.46
CA SER A 9 2.18 19.54 29.65
C SER A 9 0.85 19.65 30.40
N LYS A 10 0.39 20.89 30.64
CA LYS A 10 -0.99 21.18 31.03
C LYS A 10 -1.73 21.75 29.82
N VAL A 11 -2.49 20.89 29.14
CA VAL A 11 -3.51 21.34 28.17
C VAL A 11 -4.71 21.82 28.96
N VAL A 12 -4.90 23.14 29.04
CA VAL A 12 -6.15 23.74 29.54
C VAL A 12 -7.10 23.87 28.35
N GLY A 13 -8.33 23.39 28.51
CA GLY A 13 -9.34 23.43 27.46
C GLY A 13 -9.76 24.86 27.10
N ALA A 14 -10.10 25.08 25.84
CA ALA A 14 -10.81 26.28 25.41
C ALA A 14 -12.23 26.25 25.98
N GLY A 15 -12.44 26.96 27.09
CA GLY A 15 -13.74 27.02 27.76
C GLY A 15 -13.69 27.79 29.07
N LEU A 16 -13.89 29.11 28.98
CA LEU A 16 -14.51 30.01 29.98
C LEU A 16 -14.16 31.49 29.64
N MET A 17 -14.99 32.12 28.81
CA MET A 17 -15.12 33.58 28.80
C MET A 17 -16.40 33.93 29.56
N ILE A 18 -16.28 34.21 30.85
CA ILE A 18 -17.42 34.64 31.68
C ILE A 18 -17.77 36.07 31.29
N ALA A 19 -18.92 36.25 30.63
CA ALA A 19 -19.56 37.55 30.52
C ALA A 19 -19.97 38.05 31.92
N GLY A 20 -19.62 39.29 32.25
CA GLY A 20 -19.80 39.82 33.60
C GLY A 20 -21.27 40.02 33.99
N LEU A 21 -21.64 39.52 35.17
CA LEU A 21 -22.89 39.87 35.85
C LEU A 21 -22.56 40.47 37.23
N PHE A 22 -22.63 41.80 37.35
CA PHE A 22 -22.52 42.47 38.65
C PHE A 22 -23.88 42.54 39.35
N THR A 23 -24.11 41.68 40.35
CA THR A 23 -25.04 41.98 41.46
C THR A 23 -24.72 41.17 42.72
N GLY A 24 -24.05 41.82 43.68
CA GLY A 24 -24.30 41.71 45.13
C GLY A 24 -24.04 40.39 45.88
N GLY A 25 -22.93 40.34 46.63
CA GLY A 25 -22.91 39.69 47.96
C GLY A 25 -21.77 38.70 48.26
N VAL A 26 -20.79 39.15 49.06
CA VAL A 26 -20.03 38.45 50.14
C VAL A 26 -19.89 36.90 50.09
N THR A 27 -18.72 36.26 50.22
CA THR A 27 -17.39 36.69 50.76
C THR A 27 -16.27 35.76 50.28
N SER A 28 -15.08 36.34 49.97
CA SER A 28 -13.69 35.83 50.12
C SER A 28 -13.33 34.34 49.89
N ALA A 29 -12.23 33.95 49.22
CA ALA A 29 -10.99 34.70 48.98
C ALA A 29 -10.22 34.24 47.74
N MET A 30 -9.94 35.16 46.82
CA MET A 30 -8.73 35.17 45.98
C MET A 30 -8.38 36.64 45.70
N GLY A 31 -7.15 37.05 46.00
CA GLY A 31 -6.75 38.44 45.75
C GLY A 31 -5.25 38.67 45.86
N MET A 32 -4.67 39.15 44.75
CA MET A 32 -3.39 39.87 44.63
C MET A 32 -2.12 39.03 44.94
N ALA A 33 -0.99 39.16 44.27
CA ALA A 33 -0.55 39.98 43.11
C ALA A 33 0.51 39.13 42.32
N LEU A 34 1.15 39.52 41.22
CA LEU A 34 1.80 40.80 40.90
C LEU A 34 2.07 40.92 39.38
N MET A 35 2.03 42.15 38.87
CA MET A 35 2.60 42.48 37.55
C MET A 35 4.13 42.52 37.64
N ALA A 36 4.83 41.78 36.77
CA ALA A 36 6.27 41.97 36.55
C ALA A 36 6.68 41.55 35.12
N ALA A 37 7.07 42.55 34.33
CA ALA A 37 7.82 42.55 33.08
C ALA A 37 8.21 41.21 32.39
N GLY A 38 7.85 41.09 31.10
CA GLY A 38 8.60 40.29 30.12
C GLY A 38 7.81 39.16 29.45
N VAL A 39 7.36 39.42 28.21
CA VAL A 39 7.04 38.46 27.14
C VAL A 39 6.49 37.09 27.57
N VAL A 40 5.16 36.95 27.57
CA VAL A 40 4.51 35.66 27.28
C VAL A 40 3.36 35.91 26.29
N VAL A 41 3.65 35.72 25.00
CA VAL A 41 2.61 35.60 23.97
C VAL A 41 1.86 34.30 24.23
N GLN A 42 0.62 34.37 24.71
CA GLN A 42 -0.23 33.19 24.74
C GLN A 42 -0.61 32.80 23.32
N VAL A 43 -0.16 31.62 22.90
CA VAL A 43 -0.28 31.12 21.52
C VAL A 43 -1.74 30.81 21.21
N ALA A 44 -2.39 31.71 20.47
CA ALA A 44 -3.60 31.43 19.68
C ALA A 44 -3.24 31.28 18.19
N GLY A 45 -1.98 30.89 17.92
CA GLY A 45 -1.43 30.85 16.58
C GLY A 45 -1.98 29.71 15.73
N SER A 46 -2.22 30.04 14.46
CA SER A 46 -2.67 29.14 13.39
C SER A 46 -1.97 27.77 13.42
N LEU A 47 -2.74 26.71 13.12
CA LEU A 47 -2.33 25.31 13.24
C LEU A 47 -1.05 24.96 12.44
N ILE A 48 -0.70 25.80 11.46
CA ILE A 48 0.42 25.65 10.52
C ILE A 48 1.78 26.03 11.14
N PHE A 49 1.82 26.89 12.17
CA PHE A 49 3.08 27.39 12.76
C PHE A 49 3.38 26.87 14.18
N LYS A 50 2.65 25.86 14.67
CA LYS A 50 3.00 25.20 15.93
C LYS A 50 4.27 24.34 15.75
N PRO A 51 5.26 24.39 16.65
CA PRO A 51 6.49 23.61 16.53
C PRO A 51 6.22 22.12 16.77
N LYS A 52 6.16 21.36 15.66
CA LYS A 52 5.88 19.91 15.57
C LYS A 52 4.58 19.48 16.24
N LEU A 53 3.60 19.11 15.41
CA LEU A 53 2.37 18.44 15.83
C LEU A 53 2.69 17.27 16.78
N PRO A 54 1.92 17.09 17.88
CA PRO A 54 2.01 15.87 18.69
C PRO A 54 1.79 14.65 17.80
N SER A 55 2.44 13.52 18.13
CA SER A 55 2.11 12.24 17.51
C SER A 55 0.63 11.93 17.79
N MET A 56 -0.20 12.04 16.75
CA MET A 56 -1.64 11.73 16.86
C MET A 56 -1.77 10.21 17.03
N ASN A 57 -1.91 9.76 18.27
CA ASN A 57 -2.18 8.37 18.59
C ASN A 57 -3.65 8.07 18.27
N TYR A 58 -3.90 7.53 17.08
CA TYR A 58 -5.22 7.07 16.64
C TYR A 58 -5.11 5.67 16.02
N ARG A 59 -6.19 4.90 16.07
CA ARG A 59 -6.28 3.55 15.45
C ARG A 59 -6.17 3.67 13.94
N ASP A 60 -5.12 3.06 13.36
CA ASP A 60 -4.83 3.20 11.93
C ASP A 60 -5.90 2.53 11.05
N THR A 61 -6.07 3.03 9.82
CA THR A 61 -7.05 2.50 8.87
C THR A 61 -6.83 1.01 8.56
N GLY A 62 -5.62 0.48 8.68
CA GLY A 62 -5.36 -0.97 8.63
C GLY A 62 -6.07 -1.75 9.75
N GLU A 63 -5.93 -1.29 11.00
CA GLU A 63 -6.59 -1.85 12.18
C GLU A 63 -8.11 -1.61 12.16
N ARG A 64 -8.57 -0.55 11.50
CA ARG A 64 -10.00 -0.27 11.30
C ARG A 64 -10.67 -1.25 10.33
N LYS A 65 -9.92 -1.97 9.49
CA LYS A 65 -10.46 -3.03 8.61
C LYS A 65 -10.44 -4.43 9.23
N GLN A 66 -9.87 -4.58 10.43
CA GLN A 66 -9.88 -5.84 11.16
C GLN A 66 -11.04 -5.88 12.15
N MET A 67 -11.75 -7.01 12.17
CA MET A 67 -12.84 -7.30 13.08
C MET A 67 -12.31 -7.36 14.51
N LEU A 68 -12.67 -6.38 15.32
CA LEU A 68 -12.20 -6.30 16.70
C LEU A 68 -12.97 -7.33 17.54
N ARG A 69 -12.25 -8.25 18.19
CA ARG A 69 -12.83 -9.21 19.15
C ARG A 69 -12.48 -8.77 20.56
N SER A 70 -13.39 -8.07 21.22
CA SER A 70 -13.20 -7.55 22.57
C SER A 70 -14.53 -7.48 23.32
N SER A 71 -14.51 -7.64 24.64
CA SER A 71 -15.67 -7.37 25.50
C SER A 71 -15.93 -5.86 25.69
N PHE A 72 -14.99 -5.00 25.29
CA PHE A 72 -15.10 -3.55 25.35
C PHE A 72 -14.31 -2.89 24.20
N ALA A 73 -14.91 -1.91 23.54
CA ALA A 73 -14.24 -1.07 22.55
C ALA A 73 -14.76 0.37 22.65
N PRO A 74 -13.97 1.38 22.24
CA PRO A 74 -14.49 2.72 22.06
C PRO A 74 -15.53 2.76 20.94
N GLU A 75 -16.49 3.67 21.07
CA GLU A 75 -17.48 3.92 20.03
C GLU A 75 -16.81 4.56 18.80
N THR A 76 -16.99 3.95 17.63
CA THR A 76 -16.48 4.47 16.35
C THR A 76 -17.53 5.33 15.66
N VAL A 77 -17.13 6.52 15.22
CA VAL A 77 -17.91 7.43 14.39
C VAL A 77 -17.38 7.42 12.96
N ILE A 78 -18.28 7.30 11.99
CA ILE A 78 -17.99 7.22 10.55
C ILE A 78 -18.53 8.47 9.86
N VAL A 79 -17.66 9.16 9.11
CA VAL A 79 -17.97 10.39 8.38
C VAL A 79 -17.61 10.26 6.90
N GLY A 80 -18.44 10.83 6.03
CA GLY A 80 -18.32 10.66 4.58
C GLY A 80 -18.44 9.19 4.16
N LYS A 81 -17.44 8.67 3.43
CA LYS A 81 -17.41 7.30 2.91
C LYS A 81 -16.07 6.60 3.21
N THR A 82 -16.08 5.37 3.73
CA THR A 82 -14.85 4.61 4.05
C THR A 82 -15.07 3.09 4.01
N VAL A 83 -14.02 2.29 4.18
CA VAL A 83 -14.10 0.83 4.41
C VAL A 83 -13.57 0.51 5.80
N ILE A 84 -14.40 -0.14 6.62
CA ILE A 84 -14.06 -0.56 7.98
C ILE A 84 -14.57 -1.98 8.27
N SER A 85 -14.21 -2.49 9.44
CA SER A 85 -14.82 -3.62 10.12
C SER A 85 -15.33 -3.18 11.50
N GLY A 86 -16.25 -3.94 12.06
CA GLY A 86 -16.88 -3.65 13.35
C GLY A 86 -16.23 -4.33 14.55
N LEU A 87 -16.75 -3.99 15.73
CA LEU A 87 -16.60 -4.79 16.94
C LEU A 87 -17.51 -6.02 16.84
N LEU A 88 -16.95 -7.22 16.88
CA LEU A 88 -17.72 -8.45 17.08
C LEU A 88 -18.16 -8.51 18.55
N PHE A 89 -19.40 -8.11 18.83
CA PHE A 89 -19.95 -8.08 20.19
C PHE A 89 -20.80 -9.30 20.53
N PHE A 90 -21.22 -10.07 19.52
CA PHE A 90 -21.95 -11.32 19.69
C PHE A 90 -21.56 -12.31 18.59
N ALA A 91 -21.41 -13.58 18.97
CA ALA A 91 -21.27 -14.72 18.07
C ALA A 91 -21.89 -15.93 18.74
N GLU A 92 -22.79 -16.62 18.05
CA GLU A 92 -23.40 -17.88 18.52
C GLU A 92 -23.54 -18.86 17.36
N GLU A 93 -23.28 -20.13 17.64
CA GLU A 93 -23.37 -21.27 16.72
C GLU A 93 -24.73 -21.96 16.91
N GLU A 94 -25.34 -22.41 15.82
CA GLU A 94 -26.57 -23.20 15.85
C GLU A 94 -26.30 -24.55 16.55
N ALA A 95 -27.25 -25.04 17.34
CA ALA A 95 -27.02 -26.23 18.16
C ALA A 95 -26.99 -27.52 17.30
N GLY A 96 -25.79 -28.12 17.15
CA GLY A 96 -25.55 -29.33 16.37
C GLY A 96 -24.42 -30.24 16.92
N GLU A 97 -23.93 -31.17 16.09
CA GLU A 97 -22.88 -32.17 16.43
C GLU A 97 -21.48 -31.84 15.83
N GLN A 98 -21.31 -30.64 15.25
CA GLN A 98 -20.16 -30.16 14.47
C GLN A 98 -20.00 -30.80 13.08
N ASP A 99 -21.12 -30.90 12.36
CA ASP A 99 -21.22 -31.46 11.00
C ASP A 99 -21.30 -30.40 9.87
N GLU A 100 -21.27 -30.84 8.61
CA GLU A 100 -21.48 -29.97 7.44
C GLU A 100 -22.85 -29.24 7.50
N ASN A 101 -22.87 -27.96 7.11
CA ASN A 101 -24.03 -27.04 7.11
C ASN A 101 -24.45 -26.40 8.46
N GLU A 102 -23.66 -26.51 9.53
CA GLU A 102 -23.93 -25.73 10.75
C GLU A 102 -23.77 -24.22 10.54
N LYS A 103 -24.60 -23.41 11.21
CA LYS A 103 -24.60 -21.95 11.04
C LYS A 103 -23.99 -21.24 12.24
N ILE A 104 -23.04 -20.34 11.99
CA ILE A 104 -22.58 -19.36 12.98
C ILE A 104 -23.16 -17.98 12.66
N THR A 105 -23.82 -17.35 13.63
CA THR A 105 -24.37 -16.00 13.51
C THR A 105 -23.53 -15.01 14.30
N LEU A 106 -23.04 -13.98 13.61
CA LEU A 106 -22.20 -12.90 14.13
C LEU A 106 -23.00 -11.59 14.17
N ALA A 107 -22.76 -10.75 15.18
CA ALA A 107 -23.19 -9.36 15.20
C ALA A 107 -21.99 -8.42 15.33
N LEU A 108 -21.80 -7.56 14.34
CA LEU A 108 -20.71 -6.59 14.26
C LEU A 108 -21.24 -5.16 14.42
N ALA A 109 -20.84 -4.46 15.48
CA ALA A 109 -21.14 -3.04 15.63
C ALA A 109 -20.19 -2.22 14.74
N LEU A 110 -20.73 -1.53 13.73
CA LEU A 110 -19.96 -0.75 12.75
C LEU A 110 -19.78 0.70 13.21
N ALA A 111 -20.84 1.32 13.72
CA ALA A 111 -20.82 2.71 14.17
C ALA A 111 -21.73 2.94 15.39
N GLY A 112 -21.36 3.94 16.20
CA GLY A 112 -22.13 4.44 17.33
C GLY A 112 -23.39 5.24 16.99
N HIS A 113 -23.65 5.44 15.69
CA HIS A 113 -24.73 6.27 15.17
C HIS A 113 -25.38 5.59 13.95
N PRO A 114 -26.58 6.03 13.53
CA PRO A 114 -27.15 5.61 12.25
C PRO A 114 -26.24 5.95 11.07
N ILE A 115 -26.12 5.03 10.13
CA ILE A 115 -25.38 5.20 8.87
C ILE A 115 -26.36 5.39 7.71
N GLU A 116 -25.89 5.99 6.60
CA GLU A 116 -26.68 6.06 5.37
C GLU A 116 -26.86 4.68 4.74
N LYS A 117 -25.76 3.94 4.52
CA LYS A 117 -25.80 2.62 3.87
C LYS A 117 -24.48 1.85 3.95
N ILE A 118 -24.56 0.57 3.59
CA ILE A 118 -23.42 -0.28 3.26
C ILE A 118 -23.42 -0.59 1.75
N GLY A 119 -22.24 -0.52 1.13
CA GLY A 119 -22.02 -0.95 -0.26
C GLY A 119 -21.44 -2.36 -0.30
N LYS A 120 -20.20 -2.48 -0.78
CA LYS A 120 -19.51 -3.78 -0.88
C LYS A 120 -19.19 -4.37 0.49
N ILE A 121 -19.29 -5.70 0.59
CA ILE A 121 -18.91 -6.48 1.77
C ILE A 121 -17.93 -7.57 1.32
N TRP A 122 -16.87 -7.76 2.09
CA TRP A 122 -15.86 -8.78 1.87
C TRP A 122 -15.71 -9.68 3.10
N LEU A 123 -15.38 -10.94 2.86
CA LEU A 123 -15.02 -11.95 3.86
C LEU A 123 -13.55 -12.34 3.62
N GLY A 124 -12.67 -11.96 4.54
CA GLY A 124 -11.22 -12.01 4.29
C GLY A 124 -10.86 -10.95 3.23
N ASP A 125 -10.46 -11.41 2.05
CA ASP A 125 -10.17 -10.55 0.89
C ASP A 125 -11.17 -10.69 -0.27
N ASP A 126 -12.02 -11.72 -0.24
CA ASP A 126 -13.01 -12.01 -1.27
C ASP A 126 -14.32 -11.25 -1.03
N LEU A 127 -14.98 -10.78 -2.09
CA LEU A 127 -16.32 -10.22 -2.03
C LEU A 127 -17.35 -11.31 -1.69
N ILE A 128 -18.41 -11.00 -0.94
CA ILE A 128 -19.49 -11.97 -0.66
C ILE A 128 -20.11 -12.60 -1.94
N GLU A 129 -20.01 -11.89 -3.07
CA GLU A 129 -20.46 -12.34 -4.39
C GLU A 129 -19.71 -13.58 -4.93
N THR A 130 -18.47 -13.84 -4.49
CA THR A 130 -17.67 -14.98 -4.97
C THR A 130 -18.08 -16.31 -4.34
N PHE A 131 -18.76 -16.28 -3.18
CA PHE A 131 -19.17 -17.47 -2.41
C PHE A 131 -20.39 -18.19 -2.99
N GLY A 132 -20.98 -17.65 -4.07
CA GLY A 132 -22.10 -18.23 -4.80
C GLY A 132 -23.45 -17.79 -4.25
N GLU A 133 -24.11 -18.68 -3.51
CA GLU A 133 -25.41 -18.38 -2.91
C GLU A 133 -25.24 -17.54 -1.63
N TYR A 134 -25.63 -16.26 -1.71
CA TYR A 134 -25.72 -15.36 -0.56
C TYR A 134 -27.09 -14.67 -0.55
N THR A 135 -27.58 -14.28 0.62
CA THR A 135 -28.81 -13.49 0.76
C THR A 135 -28.55 -12.24 1.59
N VAL A 136 -28.90 -11.09 1.03
CA VAL A 136 -28.93 -9.82 1.78
C VAL A 136 -30.38 -9.54 2.15
N HIS A 137 -30.62 -9.35 3.45
CA HIS A 137 -31.87 -8.87 4.01
C HIS A 137 -31.75 -7.35 4.25
N GLU A 138 -32.75 -6.61 3.81
CA GLU A 138 -32.72 -5.14 3.80
C GLU A 138 -33.86 -4.58 4.66
N VAL A 139 -33.52 -3.77 5.65
CA VAL A 139 -34.47 -2.87 6.31
C VAL A 139 -34.37 -1.50 5.64
N LYS A 140 -35.21 -1.27 4.63
CA LYS A 140 -35.44 -0.01 3.87
C LYS A 140 -34.19 0.86 3.57
N HIS A 141 -33.91 0.99 2.28
CA HIS A 141 -33.02 1.94 1.60
C HIS A 141 -31.66 1.40 1.11
N LEU A 142 -31.61 0.26 0.38
CA LEU A 142 -30.61 0.09 -0.70
C LEU A 142 -30.91 -0.90 -1.84
N TRP A 143 -30.32 -0.62 -3.01
CA TRP A 143 -30.47 -1.31 -4.31
C TRP A 143 -29.86 -2.73 -4.40
N LEU A 144 -29.87 -3.54 -3.33
CA LEU A 144 -29.40 -4.92 -3.36
C LEU A 144 -30.55 -5.88 -3.68
N ARG A 145 -30.45 -6.55 -4.82
CA ARG A 145 -31.53 -7.37 -5.38
C ARG A 145 -31.63 -8.70 -4.63
N SER A 146 -32.53 -8.78 -3.64
CA SER A 146 -32.82 -10.03 -2.91
C SER A 146 -33.14 -11.17 -3.87
N LEU A 147 -32.26 -12.16 -3.93
CA LEU A 147 -32.38 -13.34 -4.77
C LEU A 147 -32.50 -14.55 -3.83
N LYS A 148 -33.73 -14.97 -3.56
CA LYS A 148 -33.99 -16.15 -2.72
C LYS A 148 -33.51 -17.40 -3.45
N ILE A 149 -32.47 -18.04 -2.92
CA ILE A 149 -32.09 -19.41 -3.24
C ILE A 149 -32.13 -20.23 -1.95
N THR A 150 -32.31 -21.54 -2.08
CA THR A 150 -32.62 -22.46 -0.97
C THR A 150 -31.35 -22.83 -0.21
N ALA A 151 -31.08 -22.12 0.89
CA ALA A 151 -29.91 -22.23 1.79
C ALA A 151 -28.63 -21.50 1.30
N PRO A 152 -28.61 -20.16 1.37
CA PRO A 152 -27.38 -19.39 1.14
C PRO A 152 -26.27 -19.74 2.15
N VAL A 153 -25.02 -19.70 1.68
CA VAL A 153 -23.83 -19.90 2.53
C VAL A 153 -23.52 -18.66 3.38
N VAL A 154 -23.93 -17.48 2.91
CA VAL A 154 -23.75 -16.19 3.60
C VAL A 154 -25.08 -15.44 3.64
N GLU A 155 -25.60 -15.16 4.84
CA GLU A 155 -26.75 -14.28 5.05
C GLU A 155 -26.27 -12.99 5.75
N VAL A 156 -26.70 -11.82 5.27
CA VAL A 156 -26.32 -10.53 5.86
C VAL A 156 -27.53 -9.64 6.04
N GLU A 157 -27.64 -8.96 7.19
CA GLU A 157 -28.68 -7.96 7.47
C GLU A 157 -28.08 -6.74 8.19
N LEU A 158 -28.40 -5.54 7.69
CA LEU A 158 -28.03 -4.28 8.33
C LEU A 158 -29.16 -3.82 9.25
N HIS A 159 -28.83 -3.62 10.53
CA HIS A 159 -29.69 -2.99 11.51
C HIS A 159 -29.17 -1.58 11.82
N ASN A 160 -30.02 -0.58 11.63
CA ASN A 160 -29.64 0.84 11.66
C ASN A 160 -30.49 1.58 12.71
N SER A 161 -29.98 1.70 13.94
CA SER A 161 -30.69 2.22 15.12
C SER A 161 -32.07 1.59 15.32
N ARG A 162 -32.09 0.26 15.47
CA ARG A 162 -33.31 -0.52 15.66
C ARG A 162 -34.06 -0.14 16.95
N GLU A 163 -35.39 -0.18 16.94
CA GLU A 163 -36.25 0.13 18.11
C GLU A 163 -36.71 -1.11 18.88
N ASP A 164 -36.92 -2.21 18.13
CA ASP A 164 -37.36 -3.56 18.53
C ASP A 164 -36.20 -4.58 18.52
N VAL A 165 -36.32 -5.69 19.24
CA VAL A 165 -35.34 -6.78 19.19
C VAL A 165 -35.37 -7.47 17.81
N ASP A 166 -34.22 -7.92 17.29
CA ASP A 166 -34.20 -8.64 16.00
C ASP A 166 -34.90 -10.01 16.10
N PRO A 167 -35.99 -10.27 15.35
CA PRO A 167 -36.71 -11.54 15.39
C PRO A 167 -35.91 -12.73 14.90
N PHE A 168 -34.90 -12.52 14.04
CA PHE A 168 -34.01 -13.61 13.62
C PHE A 168 -33.08 -14.00 14.77
N MET A 169 -32.36 -13.03 15.38
CA MET A 169 -31.51 -13.31 16.55
C MET A 169 -32.32 -13.96 17.68
N LEU A 170 -33.46 -13.39 18.07
CA LEU A 170 -34.29 -13.92 19.17
C LEU A 170 -34.80 -15.36 18.93
N LYS A 171 -34.96 -15.75 17.66
CA LYS A 171 -35.42 -17.10 17.29
C LYS A 171 -34.28 -18.11 17.19
N ASN A 172 -33.15 -17.72 16.61
CA ASN A 172 -32.08 -18.62 16.19
C ASN A 172 -30.86 -18.62 17.13
N CYS A 173 -30.74 -17.62 18.01
CA CYS A 173 -29.62 -17.44 18.93
C CYS A 173 -30.12 -17.51 20.40
N PRO A 174 -30.05 -18.68 21.07
CA PRO A 174 -30.54 -18.86 22.45
C PRO A 174 -29.97 -17.89 23.49
N SER A 175 -28.78 -17.34 23.26
CA SER A 175 -28.14 -16.36 24.15
C SER A 175 -28.61 -14.92 23.92
N TRP A 176 -29.34 -14.66 22.83
CA TRP A 176 -29.88 -13.34 22.50
C TRP A 176 -31.20 -13.07 23.25
N LYS A 177 -31.35 -11.85 23.80
CA LYS A 177 -32.46 -11.49 24.69
C LYS A 177 -33.29 -10.34 24.14
N GLU A 178 -34.51 -10.18 24.65
CA GLU A 178 -35.44 -9.11 24.25
C GLU A 178 -34.92 -7.68 24.51
N ASP A 179 -33.94 -7.50 25.42
CA ASP A 179 -33.27 -6.22 25.68
C ASP A 179 -32.06 -5.94 24.76
N MET A 180 -31.60 -6.94 23.98
CA MET A 180 -30.51 -6.82 23.02
C MET A 180 -31.02 -6.23 21.69
N ILE A 181 -31.20 -4.91 21.66
CA ILE A 181 -31.80 -4.18 20.53
C ILE A 181 -30.75 -3.47 19.64
N GLY A 182 -29.72 -2.87 20.27
CA GLY A 182 -28.76 -2.02 19.54
C GLY A 182 -29.30 -0.64 19.15
N ARG A 183 -30.10 -0.01 20.03
CA ARG A 183 -30.64 1.35 19.81
C ARG A 183 -29.54 2.37 19.56
N GLY A 184 -29.70 3.23 18.56
CA GLY A 184 -28.71 4.24 18.16
C GLY A 184 -27.52 3.70 17.34
N LEU A 185 -27.25 2.39 17.38
CA LEU A 185 -26.10 1.78 16.74
C LEU A 185 -26.40 1.35 15.29
N ALA A 186 -25.41 1.44 14.42
CA ALA A 186 -25.39 0.70 13.15
C ALA A 186 -24.62 -0.61 13.35
N TRP A 187 -25.31 -1.74 13.19
CA TRP A 187 -24.72 -3.07 13.35
C TRP A 187 -25.16 -4.05 12.27
N LEU A 188 -24.26 -4.97 11.93
CA LEU A 188 -24.39 -5.92 10.84
C LEU A 188 -24.55 -7.33 11.43
N ARG A 189 -25.68 -8.00 11.15
CA ARG A 189 -25.79 -9.45 11.33
C ARG A 189 -25.14 -10.14 10.14
N VAL A 190 -24.26 -11.09 10.40
CA VAL A 190 -23.65 -11.96 9.38
C VAL A 190 -23.79 -13.41 9.84
N THR A 191 -24.61 -14.20 9.16
CA THR A 191 -24.72 -15.64 9.40
C THR A 191 -23.96 -16.37 8.30
N LEU A 192 -23.04 -17.25 8.69
CA LEU A 192 -22.22 -18.07 7.80
C LEU A 192 -22.60 -19.54 8.01
N THR A 193 -22.87 -20.25 6.93
CA THR A 193 -23.06 -21.70 6.93
C THR A 193 -21.71 -22.37 6.72
N PHE A 194 -21.36 -23.34 7.55
CA PHE A 194 -20.07 -24.01 7.52
C PHE A 194 -19.87 -24.81 6.22
N ASP A 195 -18.78 -24.47 5.53
CA ASP A 195 -18.34 -25.04 4.26
C ASP A 195 -16.80 -25.06 4.30
N GLN A 196 -16.21 -26.25 4.32
CA GLN A 196 -14.77 -26.42 4.49
C GLN A 196 -13.96 -25.97 3.26
N GLU A 197 -14.56 -25.98 2.06
CA GLU A 197 -13.90 -25.51 0.84
C GLU A 197 -13.89 -23.97 0.78
N LYS A 198 -14.94 -23.32 1.29
CA LYS A 198 -15.08 -21.85 1.28
C LYS A 198 -14.47 -21.15 2.49
N PHE A 199 -14.41 -21.80 3.65
CA PHE A 199 -13.84 -21.25 4.88
C PHE A 199 -12.66 -22.08 5.44
N PRO A 200 -11.63 -22.40 4.64
CA PRO A 200 -10.54 -23.31 5.04
C PRO A 200 -9.65 -22.78 6.18
N TYR A 201 -9.74 -21.48 6.48
CA TYR A 201 -8.99 -20.80 7.55
C TYR A 201 -9.87 -20.45 8.77
N GLY A 202 -11.10 -20.98 8.83
CA GLY A 202 -12.07 -20.66 9.88
C GLY A 202 -12.73 -19.29 9.67
N LEU A 203 -13.16 -18.66 10.77
CA LEU A 203 -14.03 -17.46 10.73
C LEU A 203 -13.36 -16.27 10.00
N PRO A 204 -13.87 -15.85 8.82
CA PRO A 204 -13.24 -14.82 8.01
C PRO A 204 -13.37 -13.42 8.63
N ASN A 205 -12.49 -12.51 8.20
CA ASN A 205 -12.56 -11.11 8.59
C ASN A 205 -13.64 -10.38 7.76
N VAL A 206 -14.75 -10.00 8.38
CA VAL A 206 -15.80 -9.21 7.71
C VAL A 206 -15.35 -7.75 7.59
N LYS A 207 -15.31 -7.20 6.37
CA LYS A 207 -15.08 -5.75 6.13
C LYS A 207 -16.16 -5.22 5.18
N CYS A 208 -16.57 -3.97 5.36
CA CYS A 208 -17.67 -3.36 4.61
C CYS A 208 -17.37 -1.91 4.21
N GLU A 209 -17.85 -1.52 3.04
CA GLU A 209 -17.85 -0.15 2.54
C GLU A 209 -19.05 0.60 3.13
N VAL A 210 -18.81 1.65 3.91
CA VAL A 210 -19.82 2.35 4.70
C VAL A 210 -19.91 3.81 4.29
N TRP A 211 -21.14 4.29 4.08
CA TRP A 211 -21.48 5.71 4.02
C TRP A 211 -21.95 6.10 5.42
N GLY A 212 -21.22 7.03 6.04
CA GLY A 212 -21.35 7.37 7.45
C GLY A 212 -22.62 8.15 7.82
N LYS A 213 -22.49 8.98 8.86
CA LYS A 213 -23.60 9.73 9.47
C LYS A 213 -24.27 10.69 8.48
N HIS A 214 -25.57 10.93 8.69
CA HIS A 214 -26.26 12.10 8.12
C HIS A 214 -25.84 13.37 8.85
N LEU A 215 -25.64 14.46 8.12
CA LEU A 215 -25.14 15.74 8.60
C LEU A 215 -26.18 16.83 8.37
N PHE A 216 -26.33 17.73 9.33
CA PHE A 216 -27.19 18.90 9.19
C PHE A 216 -26.51 19.97 8.33
N ASP A 217 -27.12 20.34 7.20
CA ASP A 217 -26.65 21.43 6.36
C ASP A 217 -27.39 22.74 6.71
N PRO A 218 -26.72 23.76 7.27
CA PRO A 218 -27.34 25.02 7.63
C PRO A 218 -27.76 25.88 6.43
N ARG A 219 -27.35 25.55 5.20
CA ARG A 219 -27.77 26.22 3.96
C ARG A 219 -29.18 25.81 3.55
N THR A 220 -29.52 24.52 3.71
CA THR A 220 -30.81 23.94 3.31
C THR A 220 -31.76 23.70 4.49
N GLY A 221 -31.23 23.63 5.71
CA GLY A 221 -31.98 23.27 6.91
C GLY A 221 -32.32 21.78 7.00
N GLN A 222 -31.75 20.94 6.15
CA GLN A 222 -32.01 19.50 6.08
C GLN A 222 -30.87 18.68 6.69
N THR A 223 -31.17 17.45 7.10
CA THR A 223 -30.18 16.49 7.60
C THR A 223 -30.14 15.31 6.65
N GLU A 224 -29.06 15.19 5.87
CA GLU A 224 -28.89 14.18 4.81
C GLU A 224 -27.45 13.65 4.84
N TRP A 225 -27.17 12.55 4.13
CA TRP A 225 -25.78 12.10 3.98
C TRP A 225 -24.94 13.09 3.17
N SER A 226 -23.79 13.48 3.72
CA SER A 226 -22.80 14.32 3.04
C SER A 226 -21.38 13.96 3.49
N ASN A 227 -20.41 14.24 2.64
CA ASN A 227 -18.98 14.18 2.96
C ASN A 227 -18.30 15.57 2.89
N ASN A 228 -19.09 16.65 2.83
CA ASN A 228 -18.61 18.02 2.90
C ASN A 228 -17.90 18.27 4.24
N GLY A 229 -16.64 18.70 4.17
CA GLY A 229 -15.80 18.78 5.37
C GLY A 229 -16.21 19.84 6.39
N ALA A 230 -16.82 20.95 5.96
CA ALA A 230 -17.36 21.95 6.87
C ALA A 230 -18.54 21.39 7.69
N LEU A 231 -19.42 20.62 7.05
CA LEU A 231 -20.58 20.00 7.70
C LEU A 231 -20.18 18.89 8.68
N VAL A 232 -19.12 18.12 8.37
CA VAL A 232 -18.54 17.12 9.28
C VAL A 232 -18.01 17.78 10.56
N ILE A 233 -17.34 18.94 10.43
CA ILE A 233 -16.84 19.69 11.59
C ILE A 233 -18.00 20.34 12.38
N LEU A 234 -19.03 20.87 11.70
CA LEU A 234 -20.24 21.39 12.35
C LEU A 234 -20.94 20.31 13.19
N ASP A 235 -21.08 19.09 12.64
CA ASP A 235 -21.62 17.95 13.38
C ASP A 235 -20.79 17.64 14.63
N TYR A 236 -19.46 17.75 14.53
CA TYR A 236 -18.57 17.54 15.66
C TYR A 236 -18.79 18.53 16.82
N TYR A 237 -18.92 19.82 16.48
CA TYR A 237 -19.25 20.87 17.46
C TYR A 237 -20.60 20.63 18.14
N ARG A 238 -21.63 20.25 17.36
CA ARG A 238 -23.01 20.10 17.87
C ARG A 238 -23.22 18.82 18.68
N HIS A 239 -22.74 17.67 18.19
CA HIS A 239 -23.04 16.37 18.83
C HIS A 239 -22.02 15.94 19.88
N TYR A 240 -20.72 16.11 19.63
CA TYR A 240 -19.67 15.58 20.51
C TYR A 240 -19.13 16.62 21.49
N LEU A 241 -18.91 17.86 21.04
CA LEU A 241 -18.59 18.97 21.95
C LEU A 241 -19.82 19.57 22.64
N LYS A 242 -21.03 19.30 22.12
CA LYS A 242 -22.31 19.77 22.68
C LYS A 242 -22.40 21.30 22.78
N VAL A 243 -21.80 22.01 21.81
CA VAL A 243 -21.90 23.47 21.71
C VAL A 243 -23.35 23.84 21.37
N PRO A 244 -24.01 24.73 22.13
CA PRO A 244 -25.35 25.19 21.82
C PRO A 244 -25.43 25.88 20.46
N ASP A 245 -26.52 25.70 19.72
CA ASP A 245 -26.75 26.36 18.42
C ASP A 245 -26.72 27.90 18.50
N THR A 246 -26.93 28.49 19.68
CA THR A 246 -26.76 29.95 19.91
C THR A 246 -25.32 30.41 19.78
N ASP A 247 -24.38 29.52 20.10
CA ASP A 247 -22.94 29.77 20.26
C ASP A 247 -22.18 29.29 19.02
N ILE A 248 -22.89 29.04 17.92
CA ILE A 248 -22.35 28.65 16.61
C ILE A 248 -22.60 29.77 15.60
N ASP A 249 -21.55 30.10 14.83
CA ASP A 249 -21.65 30.97 13.66
C ASP A 249 -22.01 30.14 12.43
N PHE A 250 -23.31 29.89 12.26
CA PHE A 250 -23.81 29.16 11.09
C PHE A 250 -23.50 29.85 9.76
N ASP A 251 -23.29 31.17 9.70
CA ASP A 251 -23.01 31.85 8.43
C ASP A 251 -21.55 31.63 7.98
N SER A 252 -20.63 31.55 8.94
CA SER A 252 -19.27 31.02 8.72
C SER A 252 -19.30 29.58 8.20
N PHE A 253 -20.09 28.68 8.81
CA PHE A 253 -20.21 27.29 8.34
C PHE A 253 -20.88 27.15 6.97
N LYS A 254 -21.85 28.01 6.61
CA LYS A 254 -22.45 28.03 5.25
C LYS A 254 -21.40 28.39 4.19
N GLN A 255 -20.66 29.49 4.40
CA GLN A 255 -19.61 29.93 3.48
C GLN A 255 -18.51 28.87 3.33
N ALA A 256 -18.13 28.23 4.44
CA ALA A 256 -17.21 27.11 4.42
C ALA A 256 -17.76 25.90 3.65
N ALA A 257 -19.04 25.55 3.82
CA ALA A 257 -19.66 24.46 3.07
C ALA A 257 -19.71 24.74 1.56
N ASP A 258 -20.01 25.97 1.15
CA ASP A 258 -19.99 26.38 -0.26
C ASP A 258 -18.59 26.29 -0.88
N LEU A 259 -17.55 26.69 -0.12
CA LEU A 259 -16.14 26.51 -0.53
C LEU A 259 -15.74 25.04 -0.61
N CYS A 260 -16.19 24.18 0.31
CA CYS A 260 -15.94 22.74 0.26
C CYS A 260 -16.55 22.07 -1.00
N ASP A 261 -17.73 22.51 -1.43
CA ASP A 261 -18.47 21.96 -2.58
C ASP A 261 -18.01 22.51 -3.96
N GLU A 262 -17.08 23.47 -3.97
CA GLU A 262 -16.56 24.05 -5.22
C GLU A 262 -15.91 22.99 -6.11
N LYS A 263 -16.19 23.03 -7.42
CA LYS A 263 -15.73 22.00 -8.37
C LYS A 263 -14.32 22.28 -8.87
N VAL A 264 -13.37 21.44 -8.45
CA VAL A 264 -11.97 21.52 -8.88
C VAL A 264 -11.70 20.50 -9.99
N SER A 265 -11.01 20.93 -11.06
CA SER A 265 -10.69 20.09 -12.22
C SER A 265 -9.59 19.07 -11.93
N LEU A 266 -9.79 17.83 -12.40
CA LEU A 266 -8.84 16.72 -12.26
C LEU A 266 -7.83 16.67 -13.42
N PRO A 267 -6.59 16.18 -13.22
CA PRO A 267 -5.58 16.07 -14.29
C PRO A 267 -5.98 15.07 -15.40
N GLU A 268 -6.75 14.06 -15.02
CA GLU A 268 -7.24 12.98 -15.90
C GLU A 268 -8.58 13.32 -16.57
N GLY A 269 -9.11 14.53 -16.31
CA GLY A 269 -10.42 14.99 -16.77
C GLY A 269 -11.52 14.76 -15.73
N GLY A 270 -12.55 15.61 -15.76
CA GLY A 270 -13.62 15.62 -14.78
C GLY A 270 -13.39 16.60 -13.62
N PHE A 271 -14.25 16.51 -12.61
CA PHE A 271 -14.26 17.41 -11.45
C PHE A 271 -14.51 16.63 -10.16
N GLU A 272 -13.89 17.07 -9.07
CA GLU A 272 -14.21 16.66 -7.69
C GLU A 272 -14.59 17.90 -6.86
N SER A 273 -15.26 17.70 -5.72
CA SER A 273 -15.46 18.77 -4.73
C SER A 273 -14.11 19.16 -4.09
N ARG A 274 -13.91 20.44 -3.82
CA ARG A 274 -12.65 21.02 -3.34
C ARG A 274 -12.12 20.31 -2.09
N TYR A 275 -12.97 20.13 -1.09
CA TYR A 275 -12.60 19.52 0.20
C TYR A 275 -13.69 18.59 0.73
N THR A 276 -13.36 17.30 0.83
CA THR A 276 -14.20 16.28 1.48
C THR A 276 -13.51 15.68 2.69
N LEU A 277 -14.30 15.22 3.67
CA LEU A 277 -13.82 14.43 4.82
C LEU A 277 -14.46 13.05 4.80
N ASN A 278 -13.61 12.02 4.75
CA ASN A 278 -14.00 10.63 4.55
C ASN A 278 -13.14 9.74 5.46
N GLY A 279 -13.74 9.04 6.41
CA GLY A 279 -13.02 8.17 7.34
C GLY A 279 -13.79 7.87 8.62
N ALA A 280 -13.07 7.43 9.64
CA ALA A 280 -13.64 7.14 10.94
C ALA A 280 -12.70 7.60 12.07
N TYR A 281 -13.26 7.87 13.23
CA TYR A 281 -12.54 8.21 14.47
C TYR A 281 -13.24 7.57 15.67
N ASP A 282 -12.48 7.31 16.72
CA ASP A 282 -13.02 6.68 17.93
C ASP A 282 -13.22 7.73 19.04
N LEU A 283 -14.29 7.60 19.84
CA LEU A 283 -14.63 8.58 20.90
C LEU A 283 -13.68 8.56 22.12
N ASN A 284 -12.65 7.71 22.11
CA ASN A 284 -11.54 7.79 23.07
C ASN A 284 -10.37 8.67 22.59
N GLU A 285 -10.37 9.12 21.33
CA GLU A 285 -9.39 10.07 20.82
C GLU A 285 -9.63 11.46 21.45
N SER A 286 -8.55 12.22 21.71
CA SER A 286 -8.70 13.57 22.26
C SER A 286 -9.49 14.46 21.30
N PRO A 287 -10.56 15.16 21.74
CA PRO A 287 -11.38 15.98 20.86
C PRO A 287 -10.59 17.07 20.11
N SER A 288 -9.53 17.60 20.72
CA SER A 288 -8.64 18.56 20.05
C SER A 288 -7.87 17.92 18.89
N SER A 289 -7.44 16.66 19.03
CA SER A 289 -6.69 15.94 18.00
C SER A 289 -7.58 15.53 16.83
N VAL A 290 -8.83 15.17 17.09
CA VAL A 290 -9.81 14.85 16.03
C VAL A 290 -10.12 16.10 15.21
N LEU A 291 -10.42 17.22 15.87
CA LEU A 291 -10.66 18.50 15.19
C LEU A 291 -9.43 19.01 14.44
N GLU A 292 -8.23 18.98 15.04
CA GLU A 292 -6.99 19.40 14.39
C GLU A 292 -6.71 18.57 13.12
N ALA A 293 -6.99 17.26 13.14
CA ALA A 293 -6.94 16.41 11.96
C ALA A 293 -8.01 16.77 10.91
N MET A 294 -9.26 17.03 11.30
CA MET A 294 -10.33 17.44 10.38
C MET A 294 -10.04 18.78 9.71
N HIS A 295 -9.68 19.81 10.49
CA HIS A 295 -9.30 21.14 10.01
C HIS A 295 -8.15 21.07 9.01
N LYS A 296 -7.10 20.29 9.33
CA LYS A 296 -5.94 20.08 8.45
C LYS A 296 -6.33 19.44 7.11
N CYS A 297 -7.25 18.49 7.11
CA CYS A 297 -7.75 17.82 5.91
C CYS A 297 -8.65 18.68 5.00
N ILE A 298 -9.01 19.90 5.42
CA ILE A 298 -9.72 20.89 4.59
C ILE A 298 -9.05 22.29 4.54
N ASN A 299 -7.82 22.42 5.05
CA ASN A 299 -7.11 23.69 5.23
C ASN A 299 -7.95 24.76 5.97
N ALA A 300 -8.74 24.37 6.98
CA ALA A 300 -9.52 25.30 7.79
C ALA A 300 -8.81 25.70 9.07
N GLU A 301 -9.14 26.88 9.58
CA GLU A 301 -8.78 27.35 10.91
C GLU A 301 -10.06 27.59 11.73
N PRO A 302 -10.10 27.17 13.01
CA PRO A 302 -11.23 27.47 13.88
C PRO A 302 -11.23 28.96 14.24
N THR A 303 -12.42 29.58 14.22
CA THR A 303 -12.61 30.98 14.61
C THR A 303 -13.51 31.08 15.85
N PHE A 304 -13.30 32.10 16.67
CA PHE A 304 -14.17 32.42 17.79
C PHE A 304 -14.42 33.92 17.86
N THR A 305 -15.61 34.35 17.44
CA THR A 305 -15.96 35.77 17.27
C THR A 305 -17.29 36.08 17.95
N ALA A 306 -17.35 37.18 18.70
CA ALA A 306 -18.55 37.61 19.43
C ALA A 306 -19.22 36.53 20.33
N GLY A 307 -18.43 35.58 20.87
CA GLY A 307 -18.92 34.47 21.68
C GLY A 307 -19.37 33.24 20.89
N LYS A 308 -19.19 33.21 19.56
CA LYS A 308 -19.59 32.11 18.69
C LYS A 308 -18.41 31.37 18.09
N HIS A 309 -18.54 30.06 17.97
CA HIS A 309 -17.63 29.16 17.27
C HIS A 309 -17.92 29.12 15.76
N GLY A 310 -16.90 29.35 14.94
CA GLY A 310 -16.96 29.24 13.49
C GLY A 310 -15.72 28.57 12.92
N ILE A 311 -15.64 28.51 11.59
CA ILE A 311 -14.48 28.06 10.83
C ILE A 311 -14.20 28.97 9.65
N GLN A 312 -12.93 29.15 9.29
CA GLN A 312 -12.53 29.82 8.06
C GLN A 312 -11.67 28.87 7.24
N ILE A 313 -12.14 28.50 6.05
CA ILE A 313 -11.38 27.68 5.09
C ILE A 313 -10.30 28.54 4.46
N GLY A 314 -9.13 27.97 4.20
CA GLY A 314 -8.03 28.60 3.46
C GLY A 314 -8.40 28.83 2.00
N ALA A 315 -9.04 29.97 1.76
CA ALA A 315 -9.40 30.51 0.46
C ALA A 315 -9.16 32.04 0.47
N TYR A 316 -9.10 32.65 -0.71
CA TYR A 316 -8.99 34.11 -0.81
C TYR A 316 -10.36 34.78 -0.65
N TYR A 317 -10.57 35.49 0.46
CA TYR A 317 -11.84 36.16 0.78
C TYR A 317 -12.03 37.53 0.09
N GLY A 318 -11.24 37.82 -0.95
CA GLY A 318 -11.25 39.07 -1.70
C GLY A 318 -10.24 40.11 -1.20
N PRO A 319 -10.15 41.25 -1.91
CA PRO A 319 -9.15 42.27 -1.61
C PRO A 319 -9.44 43.00 -0.31
N ALA A 320 -8.39 43.50 0.33
CA ALA A 320 -8.48 44.25 1.57
C ALA A 320 -9.35 45.52 1.45
N ILE A 321 -10.49 45.53 2.16
CA ILE A 321 -11.41 46.69 2.23
C ILE A 321 -11.03 47.71 3.32
N LYS A 322 -10.20 47.32 4.29
CA LYS A 322 -9.71 48.18 5.37
C LYS A 322 -8.20 48.31 5.27
N THR A 323 -7.68 49.51 5.48
CA THR A 323 -6.24 49.79 5.55
C THR A 323 -5.84 50.02 7.01
N ILE A 324 -4.67 49.52 7.40
CA ILE A 324 -4.00 49.88 8.66
C ILE A 324 -2.88 50.86 8.31
N THR A 325 -2.88 52.02 8.96
CA THR A 325 -1.89 53.10 8.74
C THR A 325 -1.13 53.42 10.03
N GLU A 326 0.05 54.03 9.88
CA GLU A 326 0.91 54.43 11.01
C GLU A 326 0.21 55.29 12.05
N SER A 327 -0.76 56.13 11.63
CA SER A 327 -1.54 57.00 12.51
C SER A 327 -2.41 56.27 13.54
N GLN A 328 -2.71 54.99 13.32
CA GLN A 328 -3.52 54.17 14.22
C GLN A 328 -2.67 53.41 15.24
N LEU A 329 -1.34 53.43 15.11
CA LEU A 329 -0.43 52.66 15.96
C LEU A 329 -0.07 53.40 17.24
N ILE A 330 -0.04 52.67 18.36
CA ILE A 330 0.31 53.20 19.69
C ILE A 330 1.45 52.43 20.37
N GLY A 331 1.92 51.33 19.77
CA GLY A 331 2.99 50.49 20.28
C GLY A 331 4.00 50.07 19.21
N THR A 332 5.08 49.40 19.62
CA THR A 332 6.14 48.93 18.73
C THR A 332 5.61 47.88 17.74
N VAL A 333 5.84 48.11 16.44
CA VAL A 333 5.59 47.10 15.41
C VAL A 333 6.75 46.11 15.40
N THR A 334 6.44 44.82 15.57
CA THR A 334 7.41 43.72 15.44
C THR A 334 7.12 43.00 14.13
N CYS A 335 8.11 42.94 13.24
CA CYS A 335 8.02 42.20 11.99
C CYS A 335 8.92 40.97 12.05
N THR A 336 8.35 39.80 11.77
CA THR A 336 9.09 38.56 11.50
C THR A 336 9.14 38.38 9.99
N PRO A 337 10.27 38.66 9.31
CA PRO A 337 10.30 38.82 7.85
C PRO A 337 10.33 37.49 7.08
N GLU A 338 10.91 36.43 7.64
CA GLU A 338 11.06 35.12 6.99
C GLU A 338 11.13 33.98 8.03
N THR A 339 10.70 32.78 7.62
CA THR A 339 10.91 31.54 8.38
C THR A 339 12.38 31.13 8.29
N GLY A 340 13.08 31.04 9.43
CA GLY A 340 14.50 30.67 9.44
C GLY A 340 14.75 29.25 8.90
N LEU A 341 15.90 29.03 8.24
CA LEU A 341 16.23 27.80 7.50
C LEU A 341 15.98 26.47 8.27
N LYS A 342 16.10 26.47 9.61
CA LYS A 342 15.82 25.30 10.46
C LYS A 342 14.34 24.88 10.49
N ASP A 343 13.43 25.83 10.24
CA ASP A 343 11.96 25.66 10.28
C ASP A 343 11.34 25.81 8.87
N ALA A 344 12.16 26.19 7.87
CA ALA A 344 11.78 26.28 6.47
C ALA A 344 11.34 24.91 5.93
N THR A 345 10.61 24.90 4.83
CA THR A 345 10.15 23.67 4.16
C THR A 345 9.99 23.97 2.68
N ASN A 346 10.58 23.14 1.83
CA ASN A 346 10.52 23.26 0.37
C ASN A 346 10.00 21.98 -0.32
N ALA A 347 9.81 20.91 0.44
CA ALA A 347 9.18 19.67 0.01
C ALA A 347 8.19 19.14 1.07
N VAL A 348 6.96 18.85 0.65
CA VAL A 348 5.94 18.19 1.49
C VAL A 348 5.69 16.77 0.99
N TYR A 349 5.89 15.82 1.88
CA TYR A 349 5.57 14.40 1.74
C TYR A 349 4.40 14.06 2.67
N GLY A 350 3.77 12.91 2.47
CA GLY A 350 2.72 12.51 3.38
C GLY A 350 1.83 11.38 2.88
N THR A 351 0.92 10.97 3.76
CA THR A 351 -0.03 9.87 3.56
C THR A 351 -1.46 10.38 3.48
N PHE A 352 -2.28 9.65 2.70
CA PHE A 352 -3.73 9.80 2.59
C PHE A 352 -4.37 8.40 2.49
N ILE A 353 -5.70 8.31 2.40
CA ILE A 353 -6.43 7.05 2.39
C ILE A 353 -6.99 6.75 0.98
N ASP A 354 -6.25 6.03 0.13
CA ASP A 354 -6.66 5.81 -1.27
C ASP A 354 -7.92 4.94 -1.39
N ALA A 355 -9.05 5.57 -1.75
CA ALA A 355 -10.34 4.92 -1.91
C ALA A 355 -10.37 3.87 -3.04
N GLU A 356 -9.52 4.01 -4.07
CA GLU A 356 -9.42 3.00 -5.14
C GLU A 356 -8.58 1.80 -4.71
N GLN A 357 -7.66 1.97 -3.76
CA GLN A 357 -6.94 0.87 -3.10
C GLN A 357 -7.65 0.35 -1.85
N LEU A 358 -8.99 0.25 -1.89
CA LEU A 358 -9.82 -0.23 -0.77
C LEU A 358 -9.58 0.57 0.53
N TYR A 359 -9.35 1.88 0.44
CA TYR A 359 -9.05 2.78 1.56
C TYR A 359 -7.77 2.41 2.31
N THR A 360 -6.70 1.97 1.65
CA THR A 360 -5.38 1.79 2.29
C THR A 360 -4.70 3.14 2.54
N LYS A 361 -3.88 3.20 3.59
CA LYS A 361 -3.00 4.34 3.81
C LYS A 361 -1.83 4.26 2.83
N THR A 362 -1.74 5.25 1.95
CA THR A 362 -0.77 5.29 0.84
C THR A 362 -0.14 6.69 0.78
N ASP A 363 1.11 6.80 0.34
CA ASP A 363 1.77 8.10 0.14
C ASP A 363 1.17 8.85 -1.06
N PHE A 364 0.98 10.17 -0.96
CA PHE A 364 0.62 11.01 -2.12
C PHE A 364 1.87 11.51 -2.85
N THR A 365 1.75 11.84 -4.13
CA THR A 365 2.88 12.38 -4.93
C THR A 365 3.45 13.64 -4.27
N PRO A 366 4.74 13.67 -3.87
CA PRO A 366 5.28 14.77 -3.07
C PRO A 366 5.24 16.10 -3.81
N VAL A 367 4.90 17.15 -3.05
CA VAL A 367 4.86 18.53 -3.54
C VAL A 367 6.19 19.19 -3.23
N ILE A 368 7.01 19.35 -4.26
CA ILE A 368 8.35 19.93 -4.21
C ILE A 368 8.36 21.18 -5.09
N VAL A 369 8.99 22.26 -4.60
CA VAL A 369 9.21 23.50 -5.37
C VAL A 369 10.71 23.63 -5.66
N ASP A 370 11.11 23.23 -6.87
CA ASP A 370 12.52 23.12 -7.28
C ASP A 370 13.27 24.47 -7.20
N GLU A 371 12.56 25.59 -7.36
CA GLU A 371 13.11 26.94 -7.18
C GLU A 371 13.58 27.17 -5.74
N TRP A 372 12.81 26.73 -4.75
CA TRP A 372 13.14 26.90 -3.32
C TRP A 372 14.21 25.91 -2.87
N VAL A 373 14.21 24.67 -3.39
CA VAL A 373 15.31 23.72 -3.15
C VAL A 373 16.67 24.27 -3.65
N LYS A 374 16.68 25.03 -4.75
CA LYS A 374 17.88 25.70 -5.27
C LYS A 374 18.30 26.92 -4.44
N GLU A 375 17.33 27.67 -3.91
CA GLU A 375 17.55 28.83 -3.03
C GLU A 375 18.09 28.41 -1.65
N ASP A 376 17.44 27.42 -1.03
CA ASP A 376 17.79 26.90 0.30
C ASP A 376 19.03 25.97 0.25
N GLY A 377 19.43 25.52 -0.94
CA GLY A 377 20.60 24.66 -1.20
C GLY A 377 20.44 23.18 -0.84
N LEU A 378 19.32 22.78 -0.22
CA LEU A 378 19.00 21.41 0.18
C LEU A 378 17.50 21.19 0.31
N GLU A 379 17.06 19.94 0.16
CA GLU A 379 15.65 19.56 0.27
C GLU A 379 15.24 19.40 1.75
N ILE A 380 14.39 20.30 2.23
CA ILE A 380 13.85 20.30 3.60
C ILE A 380 12.45 19.71 3.56
N ARG A 381 12.36 18.45 3.99
CA ARG A 381 11.15 17.62 3.94
C ARG A 381 10.31 17.75 5.19
N GLU A 382 8.99 17.90 5.01
CA GLU A 382 8.01 17.76 6.08
C GLU A 382 6.97 16.68 5.73
N ASN A 383 6.67 15.82 6.70
CA ASN A 383 5.73 14.70 6.53
C ASN A 383 4.36 15.05 7.12
N ILE A 384 3.31 14.89 6.32
CA ILE A 384 1.92 15.19 6.70
C ILE A 384 1.04 13.94 6.58
N ASP A 385 0.36 13.59 7.67
CA ASP A 385 -0.75 12.64 7.65
C ASP A 385 -2.08 13.38 7.37
N TYR A 386 -2.81 12.93 6.35
CA TYR A 386 -4.16 13.37 5.97
C TYR A 386 -5.19 12.22 6.09
N ARG A 387 -5.33 11.65 7.29
CA ARG A 387 -6.19 10.48 7.59
C ARG A 387 -7.66 10.52 7.11
N PHE A 388 -8.21 11.70 6.83
CA PHE A 388 -9.60 11.87 6.35
C PHE A 388 -9.70 12.24 4.85
N VAL A 389 -8.58 12.32 4.14
CA VAL A 389 -8.56 12.65 2.70
C VAL A 389 -8.43 11.38 1.89
N THR A 390 -9.32 11.23 0.92
CA THR A 390 -9.41 10.03 0.07
C THR A 390 -9.03 10.24 -1.40
N SER A 391 -8.93 11.51 -1.83
CA SER A 391 -8.43 11.89 -3.15
C SER A 391 -6.93 12.25 -3.08
N PRO A 392 -6.07 11.67 -3.95
CA PRO A 392 -4.67 12.05 -4.01
C PRO A 392 -4.49 13.52 -4.44
N TYR A 393 -5.41 14.05 -5.25
CA TYR A 393 -5.35 15.43 -5.73
C TYR A 393 -5.76 16.43 -4.64
N GLN A 394 -6.76 16.11 -3.80
CA GLN A 394 -7.06 16.89 -2.60
C GLN A 394 -5.83 16.93 -1.66
N ALA A 395 -5.17 15.80 -1.42
CA ALA A 395 -3.95 15.74 -0.59
C ALA A 395 -2.82 16.62 -1.15
N GLN A 396 -2.58 16.58 -2.47
CA GLN A 396 -1.60 17.45 -3.14
C GLN A 396 -1.96 18.94 -3.07
N ARG A 397 -3.25 19.31 -3.25
CA ARG A 397 -3.71 20.71 -3.10
C ARG A 397 -3.43 21.25 -1.70
N LEU A 398 -3.83 20.49 -0.68
CA LEU A 398 -3.60 20.83 0.73
C LEU A 398 -2.10 20.97 1.03
N ALA A 399 -1.29 20.00 0.59
CA ALA A 399 0.18 20.05 0.74
C ALA A 399 0.80 21.29 0.08
N ARG A 400 0.31 21.70 -1.11
CA ARG A 400 0.79 22.89 -1.82
C ARG A 400 0.39 24.20 -1.14
N GLN A 401 -0.86 24.31 -0.69
CA GLN A 401 -1.34 25.49 0.05
C GLN A 401 -0.60 25.64 1.39
N TYR A 402 -0.42 24.54 2.12
CA TYR A 402 0.38 24.49 3.35
C TYR A 402 1.82 24.96 3.09
N LEU A 403 2.48 24.41 2.06
CA LEU A 403 3.85 24.75 1.66
C LEU A 403 4.00 26.24 1.30
N ARG A 404 3.05 26.81 0.54
CA ARG A 404 3.02 28.24 0.18
C ARG A 404 2.83 29.13 1.41
N LYS A 405 1.87 28.82 2.27
CA LYS A 405 1.60 29.60 3.51
C LYS A 405 2.79 29.56 4.48
N LYS A 406 3.48 28.42 4.59
CA LYS A 406 4.67 28.27 5.44
C LYS A 406 5.92 29.02 4.92
N LYS A 407 6.14 29.06 3.59
CA LYS A 407 7.24 29.85 2.99
C LYS A 407 6.94 31.36 2.99
N ALA A 408 5.68 31.78 2.85
CA ALA A 408 5.30 33.18 2.97
C ALA A 408 5.65 33.73 4.35
N GLY A 409 5.19 33.05 5.43
CA GLY A 409 5.77 33.12 6.79
C GLY A 409 5.77 34.47 7.53
N ARG A 410 5.50 35.59 6.83
CA ARG A 410 5.58 36.94 7.39
C ARG A 410 4.50 37.16 8.43
N ARG A 411 4.95 37.48 9.64
CA ARG A 411 4.08 37.86 10.75
C ARG A 411 4.42 39.27 11.21
N VAL A 412 3.39 40.10 11.38
CA VAL A 412 3.52 41.46 11.92
C VAL A 412 2.66 41.57 13.17
N GLN A 413 3.29 41.72 14.33
CA GLN A 413 2.61 42.06 15.56
C GLN A 413 2.61 43.58 15.74
N LEU A 414 1.45 44.17 15.97
CA LEU A 414 1.30 45.61 16.18
C LEU A 414 0.22 45.91 17.21
N THR A 415 0.29 47.09 17.83
CA THR A 415 -0.72 47.57 18.79
C THR A 415 -1.33 48.87 18.29
N MET A 416 -2.64 48.85 18.11
CA MET A 416 -3.46 49.94 17.60
C MET A 416 -4.19 50.65 18.74
N ASN A 417 -4.59 51.90 18.47
CA ASN A 417 -5.58 52.64 19.22
C ASN A 417 -6.96 51.93 19.21
N LEU A 418 -7.99 52.60 19.75
CA LEU A 418 -9.36 52.06 19.78
C LEU A 418 -9.99 51.85 18.39
N ASP A 419 -9.45 52.42 17.30
CA ASP A 419 -9.91 52.10 15.94
C ASP A 419 -9.64 50.62 15.60
N GLY A 420 -8.65 50.00 16.24
CA GLY A 420 -8.40 48.56 16.20
C GLY A 420 -9.62 47.71 16.61
N TYR A 421 -10.59 48.28 17.33
CA TYR A 421 -11.85 47.61 17.67
C TYR A 421 -12.76 47.38 16.46
N ALA A 422 -12.56 48.07 15.34
CA ALA A 422 -13.31 47.85 14.09
C ALA A 422 -12.86 46.61 13.30
N TYR A 423 -11.75 45.98 13.69
CA TYR A 423 -11.10 44.88 12.98
C TYR A 423 -11.41 43.52 13.64
N ARG A 424 -11.49 42.43 12.87
CA ARG A 424 -11.84 41.08 13.39
C ARG A 424 -10.84 40.02 12.91
N PRO A 425 -10.57 38.96 13.72
CA PRO A 425 -9.88 37.77 13.24
C PRO A 425 -10.50 37.24 11.95
N GLY A 426 -9.65 36.86 10.99
CA GLY A 426 -10.05 36.36 9.68
C GLY A 426 -10.27 37.42 8.60
N GLU A 427 -10.39 38.71 8.94
CA GLU A 427 -10.46 39.79 7.94
C GLU A 427 -9.10 40.01 7.25
N VAL A 428 -9.14 40.31 5.95
CA VAL A 428 -7.99 40.75 5.15
C VAL A 428 -7.91 42.28 5.16
N VAL A 429 -6.73 42.80 5.47
CA VAL A 429 -6.42 44.22 5.64
C VAL A 429 -5.16 44.60 4.87
N LEU A 430 -5.10 45.85 4.41
CA LEU A 430 -3.96 46.38 3.68
C LEU A 430 -3.04 47.08 4.67
N LEU A 431 -1.81 46.59 4.85
CA LEU A 431 -0.85 47.19 5.77
C LEU A 431 -0.03 48.26 5.05
N ALA A 432 -0.18 49.53 5.46
CA ALA A 432 0.52 50.67 4.91
C ALA A 432 1.37 51.36 6.00
N LEU A 433 2.62 50.91 6.12
CA LEU A 433 3.65 51.46 7.01
C LEU A 433 4.86 51.94 6.18
N PRO A 434 4.78 53.11 5.50
CA PRO A 434 5.86 53.62 4.65
C PRO A 434 7.20 53.80 5.36
N SER A 435 7.22 54.12 6.67
CA SER A 435 8.43 54.24 7.47
C SER A 435 9.20 52.92 7.64
N LEU A 436 8.49 51.78 7.54
CA LEU A 436 9.05 50.43 7.54
C LEU A 436 9.20 49.86 6.11
N GLY A 437 8.93 50.65 5.07
CA GLY A 437 8.94 50.21 3.67
C GLY A 437 7.76 49.31 3.26
N ILE A 438 6.76 49.12 4.13
CA ILE A 438 5.59 48.28 3.85
C ILE A 438 4.53 49.13 3.14
N SER A 439 4.49 49.04 1.81
CA SER A 439 3.59 49.86 0.96
C SER A 439 2.41 49.05 0.41
N GLY A 440 1.49 48.65 1.30
CA GLY A 440 0.19 48.12 0.89
C GLY A 440 0.18 46.64 0.50
N LEU A 441 0.87 45.81 1.28
CA LEU A 441 0.69 44.36 1.22
C LEU A 441 -0.61 43.95 1.91
N GLU A 442 -1.24 42.89 1.41
CA GLU A 442 -2.41 42.27 2.04
C GLU A 442 -1.95 41.35 3.18
N PHE A 443 -2.62 41.49 4.32
CA PHE A 443 -2.38 40.74 5.54
C PHE A 443 -3.72 40.29 6.12
N ARG A 444 -3.80 39.09 6.65
CA ARG A 444 -4.96 38.58 7.37
C ARG A 444 -4.73 38.68 8.88
N ILE A 445 -5.77 39.06 9.61
CA ILE A 445 -5.72 39.12 11.07
C ILE A 445 -5.83 37.69 11.63
N ALA A 446 -4.72 37.15 12.15
CA ALA A 446 -4.68 35.82 12.75
C ALA A 446 -5.09 35.85 14.23
N GLU A 447 -4.63 36.85 14.99
CA GLU A 447 -4.99 37.01 16.41
C GLU A 447 -5.43 38.46 16.66
N TRP A 448 -6.37 38.64 17.57
CA TRP A 448 -6.91 39.93 18.01
C TRP A 448 -7.09 39.89 19.53
N SER A 449 -6.62 40.90 20.24
CA SER A 449 -6.87 41.08 21.68
C SER A 449 -7.12 42.55 22.01
N PHE A 450 -7.97 42.80 23.00
CA PHE A 450 -8.39 44.14 23.41
C PHE A 450 -8.12 44.36 24.90
N HIS A 451 -7.48 45.49 25.20
CA HIS A 451 -7.25 46.01 26.53
C HIS A 451 -7.83 47.42 26.62
N ALA A 452 -8.64 47.68 27.65
CA ALA A 452 -9.35 48.95 27.79
C ALA A 452 -8.43 50.18 27.99
N LEU A 453 -7.16 49.96 28.34
CA LEU A 453 -6.13 51.00 28.52
C LEU A 453 -5.09 50.96 27.40
N ASP A 454 -4.63 49.76 27.02
CA ASP A 454 -3.51 49.55 26.08
C ASP A 454 -3.94 49.36 24.61
N GLY A 455 -5.23 49.54 24.30
CA GLY A 455 -5.77 49.48 22.95
C GLY A 455 -6.01 48.06 22.43
N VAL A 456 -5.72 47.83 21.15
CA VAL A 456 -5.94 46.54 20.47
C VAL A 456 -4.63 46.02 19.92
N ALA A 457 -4.20 44.82 20.34
CA ALA A 457 -3.06 44.14 19.75
C ALA A 457 -3.53 43.16 18.67
N LEU A 458 -2.90 43.23 17.50
CA LEU A 458 -3.15 42.36 16.34
C LEU A 458 -1.89 41.55 16.01
N THR A 459 -2.07 40.26 15.71
CA THR A 459 -1.09 39.47 14.96
C THR A 459 -1.58 39.31 13.53
N LEU A 460 -0.85 39.89 12.59
CA LEU A 460 -1.11 39.80 11.15
C LEU A 460 -0.25 38.70 10.52
N GLU A 461 -0.81 37.96 9.57
CA GLU A 461 -0.10 37.00 8.70
C GLU A 461 -0.21 37.47 7.24
N GLU A 462 0.86 37.38 6.45
CA GLU A 462 0.79 37.71 5.01
C GLU A 462 -0.23 36.81 4.32
N ASP A 463 -1.17 37.41 3.59
CA ASP A 463 -2.30 36.71 2.99
C ASP A 463 -2.64 37.34 1.64
N GLY A 464 -2.78 36.52 0.60
CA GLY A 464 -3.02 37.02 -0.74
C GLY A 464 -3.42 35.91 -1.70
N ALA A 465 -4.05 36.29 -2.81
CA ALA A 465 -4.62 35.33 -3.78
C ALA A 465 -3.62 34.27 -4.26
N TYR A 466 -2.33 34.62 -4.38
CA TYR A 466 -1.25 33.73 -4.82
C TYR A 466 -1.01 32.52 -3.87
N LEU A 467 -1.41 32.60 -2.60
CA LEU A 467 -1.32 31.48 -1.65
C LEU A 467 -2.35 30.39 -1.96
N TYR A 468 -3.53 30.80 -2.44
CA TYR A 468 -4.70 29.93 -2.59
C TYR A 468 -4.96 29.47 -4.03
N GLU A 469 -4.17 29.92 -5.02
CA GLU A 469 -4.35 29.49 -6.42
C GLU A 469 -4.42 27.97 -6.53
N ASP A 470 -5.49 27.49 -7.16
CA ASP A 470 -5.61 26.07 -7.47
C ASP A 470 -4.57 25.64 -8.48
N VAL A 471 -4.03 24.45 -8.22
CA VAL A 471 -3.11 23.79 -9.13
C VAL A 471 -3.60 22.38 -9.38
N ILE A 472 -3.74 22.06 -10.66
CA ILE A 472 -3.97 20.70 -11.15
C ILE A 472 -2.83 19.84 -10.60
N GLY A 473 -3.19 18.84 -9.78
CA GLY A 473 -2.21 17.95 -9.16
C GLY A 473 -1.36 17.22 -10.22
N LYS A 474 -0.18 16.75 -9.81
CA LYS A 474 0.56 15.77 -10.62
C LYS A 474 -0.29 14.49 -10.70
N PRO A 475 -0.37 13.82 -11.87
CA PRO A 475 -0.99 12.50 -11.98
C PRO A 475 -0.44 11.56 -10.91
N PHE A 476 -1.32 10.81 -10.26
CA PHE A 476 -0.96 9.90 -9.19
C PHE A 476 -0.81 8.49 -9.75
N GLU A 477 0.43 8.06 -9.99
CA GLU A 477 0.71 6.65 -10.27
C GLU A 477 0.56 5.86 -8.98
N ARG A 478 -0.54 5.10 -8.87
CA ARG A 478 -0.77 4.20 -7.76
C ARG A 478 0.37 3.19 -7.67
N PRO A 479 1.03 3.04 -6.51
CA PRO A 479 1.95 1.93 -6.33
C PRO A 479 1.16 0.63 -6.60
N PRO A 480 1.73 -0.36 -7.29
CA PRO A 480 1.03 -1.62 -7.51
C PRO A 480 0.59 -2.16 -6.14
N PHE A 481 -0.61 -2.75 -6.08
CA PHE A 481 -0.98 -3.54 -4.91
C PHE A 481 0.18 -4.47 -4.62
N VAL A 482 0.63 -4.50 -3.36
CA VAL A 482 1.56 -5.54 -2.92
C VAL A 482 0.75 -6.83 -2.92
N SER A 483 0.66 -7.46 -4.09
CA SER A 483 0.52 -8.90 -4.18
C SER A 483 1.78 -9.44 -3.52
N LEU A 484 1.73 -9.59 -2.20
CA LEU A 484 2.66 -10.44 -1.47
C LEU A 484 2.72 -11.73 -2.28
N PRO A 485 3.91 -12.17 -2.71
CA PRO A 485 4.00 -13.40 -3.47
C PRO A 485 3.29 -14.49 -2.68
N THR A 486 2.37 -15.22 -3.32
CA THR A 486 1.81 -16.48 -2.79
C THR A 486 2.86 -17.60 -2.79
N GLY A 487 4.11 -17.24 -2.49
CA GLY A 487 5.14 -18.16 -2.05
C GLY A 487 4.88 -18.46 -0.59
N GLY A 488 4.59 -19.73 -0.29
CA GLY A 488 4.45 -20.19 1.09
C GLY A 488 5.69 -19.86 1.92
N VAL A 489 5.49 -19.72 3.23
CA VAL A 489 6.58 -19.43 4.17
C VAL A 489 7.70 -20.46 3.99
N ALA A 490 8.94 -20.00 3.88
CA ALA A 490 10.08 -20.90 3.76
C ALA A 490 10.19 -21.77 5.02
N SER A 491 10.45 -23.07 4.83
CA SER A 491 10.61 -24.01 5.95
C SER A 491 11.72 -23.55 6.91
N PRO A 492 11.51 -23.67 8.23
CA PRO A 492 12.57 -23.47 9.22
C PRO A 492 13.83 -24.27 8.87
N ILE A 493 14.99 -23.65 9.05
CA ILE A 493 16.30 -24.29 8.85
C ILE A 493 16.96 -24.57 10.20
N ASN A 494 18.04 -25.35 10.19
CA ASN A 494 18.83 -25.67 11.39
C ASN A 494 18.03 -26.28 12.55
N LEU A 495 16.94 -27.01 12.24
CA LEU A 495 16.14 -27.72 13.23
C LEU A 495 16.98 -28.81 13.91
N THR A 496 17.31 -28.58 15.18
CA THR A 496 18.11 -29.49 16.00
C THR A 496 17.47 -29.72 17.36
N PHE A 497 17.70 -30.91 17.92
CA PHE A 497 17.32 -31.27 19.28
C PHE A 497 18.56 -31.26 20.17
N VAL A 498 18.57 -30.39 21.17
CA VAL A 498 19.61 -30.30 22.20
C VAL A 498 19.05 -30.89 23.50
N PRO A 499 19.42 -32.12 23.88
CA PRO A 499 19.03 -32.66 25.18
C PRO A 499 19.69 -31.85 26.31
N LEU A 500 18.88 -31.46 27.29
CA LEU A 500 19.33 -30.64 28.42
C LEU A 500 19.86 -31.51 29.56
N ALA A 501 20.88 -31.02 30.26
CA ALA A 501 21.37 -31.62 31.49
C ALA A 501 20.46 -31.29 32.68
N VAL A 502 20.36 -32.27 33.58
CA VAL A 502 19.43 -32.36 34.71
C VAL A 502 19.18 -31.04 35.46
N SER A 503 17.96 -30.51 35.31
CA SER A 503 17.22 -29.78 36.36
C SER A 503 15.74 -29.64 35.96
N ASP A 504 14.92 -30.58 36.42
CA ASP A 504 13.45 -30.59 36.44
C ASP A 504 12.61 -30.39 35.14
N ILE A 505 11.66 -31.31 34.95
CA ILE A 505 10.54 -31.33 34.00
C ILE A 505 10.92 -31.42 32.49
N VAL A 506 11.97 -30.71 32.04
CA VAL A 506 12.35 -30.63 30.61
C VAL A 506 13.32 -31.75 30.20
N GLN A 507 13.01 -32.43 29.10
CA GLN A 507 13.80 -33.54 28.56
C GLN A 507 14.80 -33.12 27.46
N GLY A 508 14.55 -31.97 26.83
CA GLY A 508 15.44 -31.34 25.86
C GLY A 508 14.78 -30.19 25.13
N THR A 509 15.58 -29.41 24.43
CA THR A 509 15.15 -28.24 23.66
C THR A 509 15.19 -28.55 22.17
N LEU A 510 14.12 -28.23 21.46
CA LEU A 510 14.16 -28.05 20.01
C LEU A 510 14.45 -26.59 19.68
N SER A 511 15.38 -26.35 18.77
CA SER A 511 15.65 -25.02 18.21
C SER A 511 15.81 -25.09 16.70
N TRP A 512 15.39 -24.05 16.01
CA TRP A 512 15.53 -23.85 14.56
C TRP A 512 15.83 -22.38 14.29
N GLN A 513 15.85 -21.99 13.03
CA GLN A 513 15.87 -20.59 12.59
C GLN A 513 14.82 -20.39 11.51
N ASN A 514 14.04 -19.33 11.62
CA ASN A 514 13.09 -18.92 10.59
C ASN A 514 13.87 -18.25 9.45
N VAL A 515 13.60 -18.67 8.21
CA VAL A 515 14.19 -18.04 7.01
C VAL A 515 13.47 -16.73 6.66
N ALA A 516 12.23 -16.57 7.13
CA ALA A 516 11.39 -15.39 6.91
C ALA A 516 11.25 -14.56 8.20
N SER A 517 11.23 -13.23 8.06
CA SER A 517 11.14 -12.29 9.18
C SER A 517 9.72 -11.97 9.65
N ASP A 518 8.69 -12.50 8.97
CA ASP A 518 7.26 -12.25 9.21
C ASP A 518 6.54 -13.41 9.93
N VAL A 519 7.30 -14.37 10.49
CA VAL A 519 6.75 -15.52 11.22
C VAL A 519 6.08 -15.07 12.52
N ARG A 520 4.79 -15.39 12.64
CA ARG A 520 3.94 -15.08 13.80
C ARG A 520 4.04 -16.16 14.88
N TYR A 521 4.08 -17.42 14.46
CA TYR A 521 4.35 -18.56 15.32
C TYR A 521 4.80 -19.78 14.52
N ASN A 522 5.47 -20.70 15.21
CA ASN A 522 5.87 -22.01 14.74
C ASN A 522 5.00 -23.09 15.36
N THR A 523 4.57 -24.07 14.56
CA THR A 523 3.89 -25.28 15.04
C THR A 523 4.88 -26.43 15.02
N VAL A 524 5.11 -27.05 16.19
CA VAL A 524 6.03 -28.16 16.42
C VAL A 524 5.22 -29.42 16.71
N ASN A 525 5.28 -30.41 15.82
CA ASN A 525 4.67 -31.73 16.02
C ASN A 525 5.75 -32.76 16.33
N ILE A 526 5.53 -33.57 17.35
CA ILE A 526 6.36 -34.74 17.67
C ILE A 526 5.58 -35.99 17.32
N LEU A 527 6.20 -36.88 16.55
CA LEU A 527 5.64 -38.12 16.05
C LEU A 527 6.42 -39.32 16.57
N GLN A 528 5.69 -40.38 16.89
CA GLN A 528 6.25 -41.71 17.15
C GLN A 528 5.51 -42.72 16.27
N ASN A 529 6.24 -43.56 15.53
CA ASN A 529 5.68 -44.52 14.57
C ASN A 529 4.66 -43.91 13.58
N GLY A 530 4.87 -42.65 13.17
CA GLY A 530 4.00 -41.94 12.22
C GLY A 530 2.74 -41.31 12.82
N LYS A 531 2.50 -41.44 14.14
CA LYS A 531 1.38 -40.77 14.84
C LYS A 531 1.89 -39.56 15.60
N VAL A 532 1.23 -38.41 15.47
CA VAL A 532 1.48 -37.22 16.30
C VAL A 532 1.10 -37.56 17.75
N ILE A 533 2.06 -37.40 18.66
CA ILE A 533 1.90 -37.65 20.10
C ILE A 533 1.88 -36.34 20.92
N GLN A 534 2.44 -35.26 20.38
CA GLN A 534 2.47 -33.94 21.00
C GLN A 534 2.52 -32.87 19.92
N SER A 535 1.77 -31.78 20.09
CA SER A 535 1.80 -30.60 19.22
C SER A 535 1.92 -29.35 20.09
N ILE A 536 2.80 -28.42 19.73
CA ILE A 536 3.07 -27.21 20.50
C ILE A 536 3.20 -26.03 19.53
N GLN A 537 2.51 -24.92 19.82
CA GLN A 537 2.70 -23.65 19.13
C GLN A 537 3.59 -22.74 19.95
N VAL A 538 4.62 -22.15 19.33
CA VAL A 538 5.51 -21.17 19.98
C VAL A 538 5.78 -19.96 19.06
N PRO A 539 5.77 -18.73 19.57
CA PRO A 539 6.17 -17.55 18.81
C PRO A 539 7.70 -17.45 18.61
N ALA A 540 8.47 -18.20 19.40
CA ALA A 540 9.94 -18.23 19.34
C ALA A 540 10.46 -19.26 18.31
N GLU A 541 11.78 -19.26 18.11
CA GLU A 541 12.52 -20.25 17.32
C GLU A 541 13.02 -21.45 18.16
N ARG A 542 12.42 -21.61 19.35
CA ARG A 542 12.80 -22.59 20.37
C ARG A 542 11.56 -23.09 21.11
N VAL A 543 11.50 -24.40 21.40
CA VAL A 543 10.56 -24.98 22.36
C VAL A 543 11.24 -26.03 23.24
N ASP A 544 10.81 -26.12 24.48
CA ASP A 544 11.29 -27.13 25.44
C ASP A 544 10.29 -28.31 25.49
N ILE A 545 10.83 -29.53 25.41
CA ILE A 545 10.09 -30.78 25.22
C ILE A 545 10.14 -31.66 26.47
N ASN A 546 8.96 -32.15 26.88
CA ASN A 546 8.73 -32.80 28.17
C ASN A 546 7.81 -34.02 27.96
N GLY A 547 8.02 -35.11 28.72
CA GLY A 547 7.07 -36.23 28.84
C GLY A 547 7.20 -37.40 27.85
N LEU A 548 8.21 -37.42 26.98
CA LEU A 548 8.47 -38.53 26.06
C LEU A 548 9.09 -39.76 26.76
N ALA A 549 8.72 -40.96 26.31
CA ALA A 549 9.30 -42.23 26.78
C ALA A 549 10.63 -42.54 26.05
N ARG A 550 11.33 -43.63 26.41
CA ARG A 550 12.49 -44.09 25.63
C ARG A 550 12.06 -44.57 24.24
N GLY A 551 12.75 -44.13 23.19
CA GLY A 551 12.42 -44.47 21.81
C GLY A 551 13.05 -43.51 20.79
N THR A 552 12.73 -43.75 19.52
CA THR A 552 13.01 -42.83 18.40
C THR A 552 11.78 -41.99 18.08
N TYR A 553 11.99 -40.70 17.85
CA TYR A 553 10.95 -39.72 17.58
C TYR A 553 11.32 -38.89 16.35
N ARG A 554 10.29 -38.44 15.64
CA ARG A 554 10.39 -37.47 14.55
C ARG A 554 9.77 -36.16 15.00
N VAL A 555 10.47 -35.05 14.83
CA VAL A 555 9.90 -33.71 14.95
C VAL A 555 9.62 -33.15 13.55
N GLU A 556 8.47 -32.48 13.41
CA GLU A 556 8.14 -31.62 12.28
C GLU A 556 7.88 -30.20 12.78
N VAL A 557 8.58 -29.20 12.25
CA VAL A 557 8.33 -27.78 12.56
C VAL A 557 7.85 -27.01 11.33
N ARG A 558 6.75 -26.26 11.46
CA ARG A 558 6.19 -25.40 10.42
C ARG A 558 6.10 -23.96 10.90
N ALA A 559 6.67 -23.04 10.14
CA ALA A 559 6.49 -21.61 10.37
C ALA A 559 5.15 -21.14 9.81
N THR A 560 4.47 -20.25 10.53
CA THR A 560 3.22 -19.60 10.10
C THR A 560 3.38 -18.09 10.17
N ASN A 561 3.15 -17.36 9.09
CA ASN A 561 3.35 -15.92 9.07
C ASN A 561 2.14 -15.11 9.57
N MET A 562 2.30 -13.78 9.64
CA MET A 562 1.23 -12.88 10.09
C MET A 562 -0.04 -12.95 9.23
N ALA A 563 0.08 -13.35 7.96
CA ALA A 563 -1.03 -13.58 7.02
C ALA A 563 -1.63 -15.01 7.09
N GLY A 564 -1.16 -15.87 7.99
CA GLY A 564 -1.70 -17.23 8.19
C GLY A 564 -1.19 -18.30 7.23
N ALA A 565 -0.27 -17.98 6.31
CA ALA A 565 0.33 -18.97 5.41
C ALA A 565 1.32 -19.86 6.18
N MET A 566 1.30 -21.17 5.92
CA MET A 566 2.18 -22.16 6.57
C MET A 566 3.33 -22.62 5.67
N SER A 567 4.46 -22.95 6.28
CA SER A 567 5.59 -23.59 5.59
C SER A 567 5.39 -25.10 5.39
N ALA A 568 6.16 -25.68 4.47
CA ALA A 568 6.42 -27.12 4.50
C ALA A 568 7.18 -27.49 5.81
N PRO A 569 7.00 -28.71 6.35
CA PRO A 569 7.64 -29.11 7.60
C PRO A 569 9.15 -29.28 7.46
N ALA A 570 9.90 -28.63 8.35
CA ALA A 570 11.28 -28.98 8.64
C ALA A 570 11.26 -30.26 9.50
N ILE A 571 11.98 -31.31 9.09
CA ILE A 571 11.94 -32.62 9.74
C ILE A 571 13.31 -32.94 10.37
N SER A 572 13.30 -33.45 11.59
CA SER A 572 14.49 -34.00 12.25
C SER A 572 14.11 -35.23 13.08
N ASP A 573 15.00 -36.23 13.15
CA ASP A 573 14.79 -37.46 13.91
C ASP A 573 15.75 -37.49 15.10
N PHE A 574 15.25 -37.79 16.30
CA PHE A 574 16.04 -37.86 17.53
C PHE A 574 15.70 -39.10 18.37
N ALA A 575 16.61 -39.51 19.25
CA ALA A 575 16.48 -40.74 20.03
C ALA A 575 16.82 -40.51 21.51
N ILE A 576 16.04 -41.14 22.40
CA ILE A 576 16.23 -41.07 23.85
C ILE A 576 16.82 -42.41 24.33
N GLN A 577 18.09 -42.39 24.77
CA GLN A 577 18.92 -43.57 25.08
C GLN A 577 19.67 -43.46 26.43
N ALA A 578 20.20 -44.58 26.92
CA ALA A 578 21.06 -44.64 28.12
C ALA A 578 22.52 -44.22 27.80
N PRO A 579 23.30 -43.73 28.78
CA PRO A 579 24.60 -43.11 28.52
C PRO A 579 25.78 -44.10 28.60
N PRO A 580 26.87 -43.88 27.83
CA PRO A 580 28.11 -44.66 27.92
C PRO A 580 28.92 -44.30 29.19
N PRO A 581 29.85 -45.18 29.65
CA PRO A 581 30.68 -44.93 30.83
C PRO A 581 31.74 -43.83 30.62
N PRO A 582 32.30 -43.25 31.70
CA PRO A 582 33.37 -42.24 31.63
C PRO A 582 34.61 -42.77 30.90
N GLU A 583 35.38 -41.88 30.26
CA GLU A 583 36.61 -42.24 29.53
C GLU A 583 37.87 -42.07 30.39
N HIS A 584 37.94 -40.99 31.18
CA HIS A 584 39.02 -40.72 32.15
C HIS A 584 38.50 -39.86 33.32
N ILE A 585 39.30 -39.64 34.37
CA ILE A 585 38.93 -38.82 35.53
C ILE A 585 40.14 -37.99 36.00
N ASP A 586 40.00 -36.65 36.02
CA ASP A 586 41.04 -35.73 36.48
C ASP A 586 40.93 -35.48 37.99
N VAL A 587 42.01 -35.06 38.66
CA VAL A 587 42.00 -34.81 40.12
C VAL A 587 42.78 -33.54 40.48
N THR A 588 42.14 -32.61 41.19
CA THR A 588 42.65 -31.27 41.55
C THR A 588 42.66 -31.03 43.06
N SER A 589 43.63 -30.25 43.54
CA SER A 589 43.94 -30.03 44.97
C SER A 589 43.56 -28.63 45.46
N GLY A 590 42.90 -28.52 46.61
CA GLY A 590 42.54 -27.24 47.26
C GLY A 590 42.35 -27.33 48.79
N LEU A 591 41.83 -26.27 49.42
CA LEU A 591 41.36 -26.09 50.82
C LEU A 591 41.14 -27.30 51.75
N PHE A 592 42.15 -28.12 52.05
CA PHE A 592 41.92 -29.41 52.74
C PHE A 592 40.86 -30.25 52.00
N ASN A 593 40.83 -30.15 50.67
CA ASN A 593 39.87 -30.80 49.81
C ASN A 593 40.47 -31.35 48.51
N LEU A 594 39.78 -32.34 47.94
CA LEU A 594 40.11 -33.02 46.70
C LEU A 594 38.97 -32.94 45.71
N THR A 595 39.23 -32.48 44.50
CA THR A 595 38.23 -32.35 43.44
C THR A 595 38.49 -33.35 42.32
N VAL A 596 37.70 -34.43 42.23
CA VAL A 596 37.69 -35.37 41.09
C VAL A 596 36.74 -34.88 40.01
N ALA A 597 37.21 -34.78 38.77
CA ALA A 597 36.47 -34.29 37.60
C ALA A 597 36.51 -35.31 36.44
N PRO A 598 35.54 -36.24 36.35
CA PRO A 598 35.38 -37.16 35.23
C PRO A 598 35.26 -36.48 33.85
N LYS A 599 35.79 -37.16 32.84
CA LYS A 599 35.75 -36.81 31.42
C LYS A 599 35.06 -37.92 30.63
N GLN A 600 34.34 -37.51 29.59
CA GLN A 600 33.48 -38.36 28.79
C GLN A 600 33.83 -38.17 27.30
N GLY A 601 33.93 -39.26 26.55
CA GLY A 601 34.21 -39.20 25.11
C GLY A 601 33.03 -38.73 24.26
N ASP A 602 33.34 -38.26 23.05
CA ASP A 602 32.44 -37.53 22.12
C ASP A 602 31.11 -38.21 21.76
N SER A 603 30.93 -39.50 22.03
CA SER A 603 29.68 -40.25 21.75
C SER A 603 28.60 -40.11 22.84
N ALA A 604 28.86 -39.40 23.93
CA ALA A 604 27.85 -39.16 24.96
C ALA A 604 26.95 -37.97 24.57
N VAL A 605 25.79 -38.29 23.99
CA VAL A 605 24.68 -37.34 23.79
C VAL A 605 24.42 -36.56 25.08
N LEU A 606 24.40 -35.23 24.97
CA LEU A 606 24.38 -34.27 26.08
C LEU A 606 23.27 -34.57 27.09
N GLY A 607 23.52 -34.28 28.37
CA GLY A 607 22.52 -34.42 29.45
C GLY A 607 22.80 -35.52 30.48
N TYR A 608 24.03 -36.02 30.55
CA TYR A 608 24.48 -36.91 31.62
C TYR A 608 25.02 -36.13 32.83
N THR A 609 25.03 -36.78 33.99
CA THR A 609 25.83 -36.40 35.16
C THR A 609 26.58 -37.63 35.68
N PHE A 610 27.56 -37.45 36.56
CA PHE A 610 28.33 -38.57 37.09
C PHE A 610 27.91 -38.88 38.52
N GLU A 611 27.85 -40.18 38.86
CA GLU A 611 27.63 -40.67 40.20
C GLU A 611 28.96 -41.09 40.82
N PHE A 612 29.33 -40.45 41.93
CA PHE A 612 30.60 -40.61 42.62
C PHE A 612 30.45 -41.47 43.87
N TRP A 613 31.36 -42.42 43.99
CA TRP A 613 31.55 -43.29 45.13
C TRP A 613 32.99 -43.14 45.61
N PHE A 614 33.22 -43.20 46.91
CA PHE A 614 34.49 -42.92 47.56
C PHE A 614 34.92 -44.07 48.44
N SER A 615 36.23 -44.30 48.49
CA SER A 615 36.85 -45.28 49.37
C SER A 615 38.23 -44.81 49.81
N GLU A 616 38.57 -45.11 51.06
CA GLU A 616 39.94 -44.92 51.57
C GLU A 616 40.87 -46.08 51.14
N GLU A 617 40.30 -47.21 50.71
CA GLU A 617 41.02 -48.41 50.22
C GLU A 617 40.56 -48.83 48.80
N LYS A 618 41.39 -49.59 48.07
CA LYS A 618 41.11 -50.00 46.68
C LYS A 618 40.31 -51.32 46.58
N LEU A 619 39.35 -51.38 45.66
CA LEU A 619 38.50 -52.56 45.37
C LEU A 619 39.19 -53.65 44.54
N ALA A 620 38.58 -54.84 44.51
CA ALA A 620 39.06 -55.99 43.73
C ALA A 620 38.44 -56.11 42.32
N ASN A 621 37.19 -55.67 42.11
CA ASN A 621 36.62 -55.49 40.77
C ASN A 621 35.56 -54.37 40.73
N LEU A 622 35.14 -54.00 39.51
CA LEU A 622 34.25 -52.87 39.20
C LEU A 622 32.79 -53.28 38.94
N SER A 623 32.37 -54.47 39.36
CA SER A 623 30.96 -54.89 39.23
C SER A 623 30.06 -54.04 40.12
N GLU A 624 28.83 -53.74 39.66
CA GLU A 624 27.93 -52.84 40.39
C GLU A 624 27.65 -53.30 41.83
N ASN A 625 27.53 -54.62 42.04
CA ASN A 625 27.30 -55.19 43.38
C ASN A 625 28.51 -55.03 44.31
N GLU A 626 29.74 -55.01 43.78
CA GLU A 626 30.94 -54.82 44.60
C GLU A 626 31.17 -53.35 44.95
N VAL A 627 31.02 -52.43 43.98
CA VAL A 627 31.17 -50.99 44.22
C VAL A 627 30.14 -50.51 45.24
N ILE A 628 28.86 -50.90 45.09
CA ILE A 628 27.77 -50.44 45.96
C ILE A 628 27.88 -50.98 47.39
N THR A 629 28.51 -52.15 47.61
CA THR A 629 28.59 -52.78 48.94
C THR A 629 29.87 -52.45 49.73
N LYS A 630 30.97 -52.09 49.06
CA LYS A 630 32.27 -51.83 49.70
C LYS A 630 32.70 -50.35 49.69
N THR A 631 31.95 -49.45 49.05
CA THR A 631 32.31 -48.02 48.97
C THR A 631 31.14 -47.13 49.35
N ASN A 632 31.43 -45.90 49.76
CA ASN A 632 30.40 -44.95 50.16
C ASN A 632 30.03 -44.07 48.97
N LYS A 633 28.76 -44.05 48.58
CA LYS A 633 28.27 -43.05 47.60
C LYS A 633 28.39 -41.67 48.22
N VAL A 634 29.20 -40.80 47.62
CA VAL A 634 29.42 -39.43 48.12
C VAL A 634 28.50 -38.42 47.45
N GLY A 635 28.17 -38.59 46.16
CA GLY A 635 27.25 -37.68 45.50
C GLY A 635 27.09 -37.88 44.00
N GLN A 636 26.52 -36.87 43.35
CA GLN A 636 26.35 -36.78 41.89
C GLN A 636 26.73 -35.36 41.43
N GLY A 637 27.34 -35.22 40.25
CA GLY A 637 27.82 -33.94 39.74
C GLY A 637 28.71 -34.05 38.49
N ASN A 638 29.35 -32.94 38.10
CA ASN A 638 30.38 -32.93 37.03
C ASN A 638 31.79 -33.10 37.59
N PHE A 639 31.99 -32.67 38.83
CA PHE A 639 33.11 -33.00 39.68
C PHE A 639 32.58 -33.26 41.09
N TRP A 640 33.39 -33.90 41.93
CA TRP A 640 33.10 -34.02 43.36
C TRP A 640 34.27 -33.51 44.17
N THR A 641 34.02 -32.53 45.03
CA THR A 641 35.01 -31.99 45.97
C THR A 641 34.79 -32.63 47.33
N GLN A 642 35.66 -33.56 47.71
CA GLN A 642 35.66 -34.17 49.04
C GLN A 642 36.50 -33.30 49.99
N GLU A 643 35.86 -32.75 51.01
CA GLU A 643 36.46 -31.82 51.97
C GLU A 643 36.82 -32.48 53.31
N ASN A 644 37.46 -31.70 54.20
CA ASN A 644 38.01 -32.17 55.48
C ASN A 644 39.05 -33.30 55.34
N LEU A 645 39.70 -33.37 54.18
CA LEU A 645 40.73 -34.35 53.92
C LEU A 645 42.06 -33.93 54.53
N LYS A 646 42.75 -34.92 55.10
CA LYS A 646 44.11 -34.75 55.61
C LYS A 646 45.03 -34.37 54.46
N ALA A 647 45.59 -33.16 54.50
CA ALA A 647 46.63 -32.74 53.57
C ALA A 647 47.80 -33.75 53.63
N GLY A 648 48.01 -34.48 52.53
CA GLY A 648 49.06 -35.50 52.39
C GLY A 648 48.58 -36.96 52.24
N HIS A 649 47.28 -37.26 52.30
CA HIS A 649 46.77 -38.65 52.16
C HIS A 649 46.14 -38.93 50.78
N THR A 650 46.31 -40.15 50.24
CA THR A 650 45.73 -40.59 48.95
C THR A 650 44.37 -41.25 49.19
N TYR A 651 43.38 -40.99 48.33
CA TYR A 651 42.03 -41.56 48.43
C TYR A 651 41.50 -41.99 47.06
N TYR A 652 40.57 -42.96 47.01
CA TYR A 652 40.04 -43.53 45.77
C TYR A 652 38.59 -43.10 45.49
N PHE A 653 38.26 -42.95 44.20
CA PHE A 653 36.91 -42.69 43.71
C PHE A 653 36.51 -43.70 42.63
N TYR A 654 35.24 -44.12 42.65
CA TYR A 654 34.59 -44.91 41.60
C TYR A 654 33.44 -44.10 41.02
N VAL A 655 33.43 -43.93 39.69
CA VAL A 655 32.54 -42.99 39.00
C VAL A 655 31.86 -43.69 37.83
N ARG A 656 30.55 -43.44 37.67
CA ARG A 656 29.78 -43.87 36.49
C ARG A 656 28.92 -42.74 35.95
N THR A 657 28.58 -42.82 34.68
CA THR A 657 27.72 -41.88 33.99
C THR A 657 26.25 -42.29 34.17
N ILE A 658 25.40 -41.33 34.51
CA ILE A 658 23.96 -41.52 34.67
C ILE A 658 23.20 -40.44 33.90
N ASN A 659 22.01 -40.77 33.40
CA ASN A 659 21.06 -39.79 32.88
C ASN A 659 19.63 -40.20 33.30
N SER A 660 18.63 -39.37 32.97
CA SER A 660 17.21 -39.64 33.27
C SER A 660 16.66 -40.95 32.65
N TYR A 661 17.46 -41.63 31.81
CA TYR A 661 17.11 -42.79 31.02
C TYR A 661 18.08 -43.99 31.20
N GLY A 662 18.98 -43.98 32.18
CA GLY A 662 19.88 -45.12 32.44
C GLY A 662 21.15 -44.84 33.24
N LYS A 663 21.93 -45.89 33.49
CA LYS A 663 23.23 -45.85 34.19
C LYS A 663 24.27 -46.66 33.42
N SER A 664 25.53 -46.23 33.45
CA SER A 664 26.67 -46.94 32.86
C SER A 664 27.41 -47.85 33.87
N PRO A 665 28.39 -48.65 33.41
CA PRO A 665 29.45 -49.24 34.24
C PRO A 665 30.35 -48.19 34.94
N PHE A 666 31.17 -48.62 35.91
CA PHE A 666 32.05 -47.81 36.77
C PHE A 666 33.53 -47.73 36.31
N VAL A 667 34.24 -46.66 36.71
CA VAL A 667 35.66 -46.30 36.41
C VAL A 667 36.35 -45.69 37.68
N GLU A 668 37.69 -45.75 37.84
CA GLU A 668 38.45 -45.48 39.12
C GLU A 668 39.46 -44.27 39.07
N ALA A 669 39.71 -43.51 40.18
CA ALA A 669 40.66 -42.35 40.29
C ALA A 669 41.17 -41.93 41.73
N SER A 670 42.15 -40.98 41.92
CA SER A 670 42.77 -40.56 43.25
C SER A 670 43.65 -39.24 43.37
N GLY A 671 43.82 -38.49 44.54
CA GLY A 671 44.69 -37.23 44.71
C GLY A 671 44.97 -36.51 46.14
N VAL A 672 45.21 -35.13 46.27
CA VAL A 672 45.61 -34.25 47.52
C VAL A 672 45.14 -32.70 47.65
N CYS A 673 45.73 -31.70 48.44
CA CYS A 673 45.13 -30.35 48.97
C CYS A 673 45.97 -28.96 49.21
N SER A 674 45.43 -27.66 49.21
CA SER A 674 46.03 -26.25 49.55
C SER A 674 45.17 -24.84 49.60
N SER A 675 45.56 -23.66 50.28
CA SER A 675 44.76 -22.46 50.92
C SER A 675 44.91 -20.86 50.66
N GLN A 676 43.93 -19.90 51.01
CA GLN A 676 44.01 -18.42 51.57
C GLN A 676 42.75 -17.39 51.50
N THR A 677 42.68 -16.15 52.18
CA THR A 677 41.56 -15.06 52.20
C THR A 677 41.87 -13.56 52.67
N ASP A 678 41.34 -12.42 52.09
CA ASP A 678 41.42 -11.01 52.70
C ASP A 678 40.69 -9.66 52.15
N LEU A 679 39.59 -9.57 51.34
CA LEU A 679 39.25 -8.32 50.54
C LEU A 679 37.79 -7.68 50.55
N ILE A 680 37.23 -7.05 51.62
CA ILE A 680 35.77 -6.59 51.59
C ILE A 680 35.37 -5.18 52.16
N LEU A 681 36.22 -4.33 52.75
CA LEU A 681 35.77 -3.29 53.74
C LEU A 681 35.82 -1.77 53.36
N GLU A 682 35.53 -1.35 52.13
CA GLU A 682 35.66 0.08 51.69
C GLU A 682 34.52 0.63 50.77
N GLU A 683 33.24 0.65 51.20
CA GLU A 683 32.12 1.06 50.31
C GLU A 683 30.93 1.80 51.01
N LEU A 684 31.06 2.37 52.23
CA LEU A 684 29.86 2.69 53.05
C LEU A 684 29.81 4.01 53.87
N THR A 685 30.34 5.15 53.41
CA THR A 685 30.09 6.46 54.09
C THR A 685 29.91 7.69 53.18
N GLY A 686 28.70 8.26 53.16
CA GLY A 686 28.50 9.71 52.96
C GLY A 686 27.33 10.16 52.06
N GLN A 687 26.25 10.69 52.65
CA GLN A 687 25.46 11.82 52.09
C GLN A 687 24.42 12.45 53.04
N ILE A 688 24.77 13.63 53.57
CA ILE A 688 23.96 14.88 53.72
C ILE A 688 22.77 14.96 54.72
N SER A 689 22.82 16.02 55.54
CA SER A 689 21.79 16.55 56.44
C SER A 689 21.99 18.05 56.65
N ARG A 690 20.99 18.92 56.90
CA ARG A 690 19.51 18.83 56.68
C ARG A 690 18.83 20.23 56.63
N ASP A 691 19.52 21.28 57.03
CA ASP A 691 18.99 22.54 57.61
C ASP A 691 18.28 23.55 56.68
N GLN A 692 17.87 23.14 55.48
CA GLN A 692 17.33 24.07 54.47
C GLN A 692 15.82 24.39 54.62
N LEU A 693 15.12 23.78 55.58
CA LEU A 693 13.64 23.80 55.64
C LEU A 693 13.04 24.78 56.67
N ALA A 694 13.86 25.41 57.52
CA ALA A 694 13.37 26.14 58.70
C ALA A 694 13.22 27.66 58.55
N GLN A 695 13.65 28.26 57.43
CA GLN A 695 13.68 29.73 57.28
C GLN A 695 12.48 30.34 56.55
N ASP A 696 11.75 29.60 55.70
CA ASP A 696 10.67 30.17 54.88
C ASP A 696 9.36 30.43 55.65
N LEU A 697 9.17 29.84 56.84
CA LEU A 697 7.87 29.84 57.53
C LEU A 697 7.59 31.05 58.45
N LEU A 698 8.54 31.98 58.59
CA LEU A 698 8.50 33.05 59.61
C LEU A 698 8.13 34.44 59.07
N GLY A 699 7.94 34.60 57.75
CA GLY A 699 7.64 35.90 57.12
C GLY A 699 6.16 36.32 57.15
N GLU A 700 5.22 35.39 57.30
CA GLU A 700 3.81 35.61 56.96
C GLU A 700 2.94 36.22 58.09
N ILE A 701 3.45 36.24 59.33
CA ILE A 701 2.63 36.50 60.53
C ILE A 701 2.38 37.99 60.82
N ASN A 702 3.14 38.91 60.22
CA ASN A 702 3.37 40.24 60.80
C ASN A 702 2.60 41.43 60.20
N SER A 703 1.51 41.24 59.43
CA SER A 703 0.86 42.39 58.76
C SER A 703 -0.66 42.32 58.46
N LYS A 704 -1.54 42.15 59.46
CA LYS A 704 -2.90 42.79 59.50
C LYS A 704 -3.39 42.99 60.94
N ALA A 705 -3.53 44.25 61.37
CA ALA A 705 -4.21 44.62 62.61
C ALA A 705 -4.90 45.98 62.45
N ASP A 706 -6.11 46.11 63.00
CA ASP A 706 -7.03 47.21 62.69
C ASP A 706 -6.66 48.56 63.29
N GLN A 707 -6.99 49.58 62.52
CA GLN A 707 -6.83 50.97 62.90
C GLN A 707 -8.07 51.50 63.60
N SER A 708 -7.78 52.34 64.59
CA SER A 708 -8.48 53.53 65.10
C SER A 708 -9.25 54.43 64.08
N ALA A 709 -9.48 53.99 62.84
CA ALA A 709 -10.11 54.76 61.76
C ALA A 709 -11.55 55.24 62.06
N ILE A 710 -12.27 54.54 62.94
CA ILE A 710 -13.68 54.82 63.25
C ILE A 710 -13.86 56.11 64.08
N VAL A 711 -12.83 56.55 64.80
CA VAL A 711 -12.86 57.84 65.56
C VAL A 711 -12.49 59.03 64.65
N GLU A 712 -11.58 58.81 63.70
CA GLU A 712 -11.17 59.78 62.68
C GLU A 712 -12.34 60.16 61.76
N LEU A 713 -13.14 59.16 61.35
CA LEU A 713 -14.28 59.31 60.45
C LEU A 713 -15.31 60.35 60.92
N ASN A 714 -15.61 60.39 62.22
CA ASN A 714 -16.58 61.33 62.78
C ASN A 714 -16.07 62.77 62.87
N THR A 715 -14.74 62.97 62.87
CA THR A 715 -14.13 64.30 62.76
C THR A 715 -14.11 64.77 61.30
N GLN A 716 -13.83 63.85 60.37
CA GLN A 716 -13.88 64.10 58.92
C GLN A 716 -15.27 64.54 58.45
N VAL A 717 -16.35 63.96 58.96
CA VAL A 717 -17.73 64.33 58.56
C VAL A 717 -18.07 65.80 58.87
N LYS A 718 -17.55 66.37 59.96
CA LYS A 718 -17.72 67.80 60.26
C LYS A 718 -16.93 68.69 59.30
N ALA A 719 -15.66 68.37 59.06
CA ALA A 719 -14.83 69.10 58.09
C ALA A 719 -15.42 69.03 56.67
N ASN A 720 -15.99 67.89 56.28
CA ASN A 720 -16.67 67.72 54.99
C ASN A 720 -17.91 68.62 54.87
N HIS A 721 -18.66 68.88 55.94
CA HIS A 721 -19.83 69.77 55.89
C HIS A 721 -19.44 71.22 55.57
N ASP A 722 -18.41 71.73 56.25
CA ASP A 722 -17.89 73.09 56.02
C ASP A 722 -17.22 73.21 54.63
N ALA A 723 -16.55 72.14 54.18
CA ALA A 723 -15.98 72.05 52.84
C ALA A 723 -17.07 72.09 51.74
N ILE A 724 -18.20 71.37 51.92
CA ILE A 724 -19.33 71.39 50.99
C ILE A 724 -19.95 72.80 50.89
N LEU A 725 -20.00 73.56 51.99
CA LEU A 725 -20.51 74.92 51.98
C LEU A 725 -19.58 75.88 51.22
N ALA A 726 -18.26 75.75 51.40
CA ALA A 726 -17.26 76.47 50.60
C ALA A 726 -17.31 76.04 49.12
N GLU A 727 -17.53 74.75 48.85
CA GLU A 727 -17.67 74.21 47.50
C GLU A 727 -18.93 74.73 46.79
N GLN A 728 -20.05 74.97 47.50
CA GLN A 728 -21.23 75.60 46.90
C GLN A 728 -20.96 77.05 46.47
N VAL A 729 -20.19 77.82 47.25
CA VAL A 729 -19.78 79.19 46.87
C VAL A 729 -18.81 79.15 45.69
N ALA A 730 -17.85 78.22 45.68
CA ALA A 730 -16.95 78.00 44.56
C ALA A 730 -17.70 77.55 43.29
N ARG A 731 -18.68 76.64 43.41
CA ARG A 731 -19.57 76.23 42.32
C ARG A 731 -20.36 77.41 41.77
N GLY A 732 -20.80 78.35 42.60
CA GLY A 732 -21.42 79.61 42.14
C GLY A 732 -20.49 80.46 41.27
N ALA A 733 -19.19 80.54 41.63
CA ALA A 733 -18.19 81.22 40.81
C ALA A 733 -17.86 80.43 39.52
N VAL A 734 -17.75 79.10 39.59
CA VAL A 734 -17.52 78.22 38.45
C VAL A 734 -18.69 78.24 37.48
N ILE A 735 -19.95 78.32 37.94
CA ILE A 735 -21.14 78.45 37.07
C ILE A 735 -21.12 79.78 36.31
N ASN A 736 -20.72 80.89 36.95
CA ASN A 736 -20.55 82.17 36.26
C ASN A 736 -19.40 82.11 35.23
N GLN A 737 -18.30 81.44 35.58
CA GLN A 737 -17.17 81.22 34.66
C GLN A 737 -17.56 80.28 33.50
N GLU A 738 -18.42 79.29 33.74
CA GLU A 738 -18.99 78.39 32.73
C GLU A 738 -19.98 79.14 31.83
N GLN A 739 -20.82 80.02 32.36
CA GLN A 739 -21.69 80.90 31.55
C GLN A 739 -20.86 81.83 30.65
N GLN A 740 -19.75 82.36 31.16
CA GLN A 740 -18.85 83.22 30.40
C GLN A 740 -18.09 82.41 29.32
N ALA A 741 -17.59 81.22 29.67
CA ALA A 741 -16.97 80.29 28.72
C ALA A 741 -17.95 79.75 27.67
N ARG A 742 -19.23 79.53 28.02
CA ARG A 742 -20.30 79.19 27.07
C ARG A 742 -20.60 80.35 26.14
N ALA A 743 -20.71 81.59 26.63
CA ALA A 743 -20.90 82.76 25.79
C ALA A 743 -19.72 82.99 24.82
N GLU A 744 -18.48 82.73 25.26
CA GLU A 744 -17.29 82.75 24.41
C GLU A 744 -17.28 81.58 23.41
N ALA A 745 -17.66 80.37 23.83
CA ALA A 745 -17.79 79.21 22.96
C ALA A 745 -18.91 79.35 21.92
N ASP A 746 -20.07 79.89 22.28
CA ASP A 746 -21.18 80.18 21.37
C ASP A 746 -20.78 81.23 20.32
N ASN A 747 -19.98 82.24 20.72
CA ASN A 747 -19.46 83.26 19.81
C ASN A 747 -18.35 82.71 18.90
N ALA A 748 -17.50 81.82 19.42
CA ALA A 748 -16.53 81.07 18.62
C ALA A 748 -17.21 80.08 17.67
N GLU A 749 -18.28 79.41 18.10
CA GLU A 749 -19.10 78.51 17.27
C GLU A 749 -19.84 79.31 16.19
N ALA A 750 -20.34 80.50 16.49
CA ALA A 750 -20.92 81.40 15.50
C ALA A 750 -19.87 81.82 14.44
N GLN A 751 -18.64 82.13 14.85
CA GLN A 751 -17.53 82.40 13.93
C GLN A 751 -17.13 81.15 13.12
N GLN A 752 -17.11 79.96 13.73
CA GLN A 752 -16.85 78.69 13.03
C GLN A 752 -17.96 78.37 12.02
N ARG A 753 -19.24 78.52 12.39
CA ARG A 753 -20.40 78.38 11.49
C ARG A 753 -20.35 79.38 10.33
N GLN A 754 -19.93 80.62 10.58
CA GLN A 754 -19.74 81.62 9.53
C GLN A 754 -18.58 81.23 8.59
N SER A 755 -17.43 80.78 9.13
CA SER A 755 -16.30 80.32 8.32
C SER A 755 -16.63 79.06 7.51
N LEU A 756 -17.37 78.12 8.09
CA LEU A 756 -17.89 76.92 7.41
C LEU A 756 -18.90 77.28 6.31
N ALA A 757 -19.76 78.27 6.54
CA ALA A 757 -20.67 78.76 5.51
C ALA A 757 -19.93 79.38 4.31
N THR A 758 -18.84 80.11 4.56
CA THR A 758 -17.92 80.62 3.51
C THR A 758 -17.16 79.49 2.83
N GLN A 759 -16.68 78.47 3.55
CA GLN A 759 -16.01 77.30 2.94
C GLN A 759 -16.97 76.50 2.04
N LEU A 760 -18.22 76.31 2.44
CA LEU A 760 -19.21 75.54 1.69
C LEU A 760 -19.72 76.26 0.43
N ARG A 761 -19.85 77.59 0.45
CA ARG A 761 -20.48 78.38 -0.63
C ARG A 761 -19.58 79.41 -1.34
N GLY A 762 -18.37 79.64 -0.84
CA GLY A 762 -17.54 80.78 -1.24
C GLY A 762 -18.13 82.12 -0.75
N ASP A 763 -17.71 83.21 -1.37
CA ASP A 763 -18.10 84.59 -0.99
C ASP A 763 -19.57 84.95 -1.32
N TYR A 764 -20.35 84.01 -1.85
CA TYR A 764 -21.72 84.27 -2.31
C TYR A 764 -22.75 84.11 -1.18
N THR A 765 -23.40 85.22 -0.83
CA THR A 765 -24.38 85.31 0.27
C THR A 765 -25.85 85.23 -0.18
N GLY A 766 -26.11 85.10 -1.48
CA GLY A 766 -27.46 85.09 -2.05
C GLY A 766 -28.16 83.72 -2.09
N ASN A 767 -29.44 83.75 -2.47
CA ASN A 767 -30.36 82.61 -2.41
C ASN A 767 -30.37 81.76 -3.71
N ASP A 768 -29.76 82.27 -4.78
CA ASP A 768 -29.76 81.65 -6.11
C ASP A 768 -28.68 80.56 -6.21
N LEU A 769 -29.11 79.30 -6.16
CA LEU A 769 -28.24 78.13 -6.13
C LEU A 769 -27.33 78.00 -7.37
N SER A 770 -27.71 78.64 -8.49
CA SER A 770 -26.93 78.60 -9.74
C SER A 770 -25.65 79.45 -9.71
N LYS A 771 -25.53 80.36 -8.73
CA LYS A 771 -24.41 81.33 -8.61
C LYS A 771 -23.34 80.92 -7.59
N VAL A 772 -23.50 79.76 -6.95
CA VAL A 772 -22.52 79.18 -6.02
C VAL A 772 -21.44 78.44 -6.83
N THR A 773 -20.47 79.16 -7.37
CA THR A 773 -19.46 78.58 -8.28
C THR A 773 -18.11 78.22 -7.63
N ALA A 774 -17.81 78.65 -6.41
CA ALA A 774 -16.44 78.64 -5.85
C ALA A 774 -16.25 78.00 -4.45
N GLY A 775 -17.23 77.26 -3.91
CA GLY A 775 -17.13 76.61 -2.60
C GLY A 775 -16.68 75.13 -2.63
N LEU A 776 -16.48 74.52 -1.46
CA LEU A 776 -16.10 73.10 -1.28
C LEU A 776 -17.00 72.13 -2.04
N ILE A 777 -18.31 72.39 -2.13
CA ILE A 777 -19.27 71.55 -2.86
C ILE A 777 -18.95 71.54 -4.37
N SER A 778 -18.45 72.64 -4.92
CA SER A 778 -17.99 72.74 -6.31
C SER A 778 -16.69 71.94 -6.51
N ALA A 779 -15.75 72.04 -5.56
CA ALA A 779 -14.50 71.29 -5.56
C ALA A 779 -14.72 69.77 -5.43
N GLU A 780 -15.61 69.33 -4.54
CA GLU A 780 -15.98 67.91 -4.40
C GLU A 780 -16.67 67.38 -5.67
N LYS A 781 -17.60 68.15 -6.25
CA LYS A 781 -18.24 67.79 -7.51
C LYS A 781 -17.22 67.66 -8.65
N GLN A 782 -16.25 68.58 -8.73
CA GLN A 782 -15.18 68.52 -9.72
C GLN A 782 -14.24 67.34 -9.47
N ALA A 783 -13.94 67.00 -8.20
CA ALA A 783 -13.15 65.84 -7.83
C ALA A 783 -13.87 64.52 -8.19
N ARG A 784 -15.17 64.40 -7.91
CA ARG A 784 -16.00 63.25 -8.34
C ARG A 784 -16.03 63.12 -9.85
N VAL A 785 -16.31 64.19 -10.60
CA VAL A 785 -16.28 64.17 -12.08
C VAL A 785 -14.89 63.79 -12.63
N THR A 786 -13.81 64.20 -11.96
CA THR A 786 -12.44 63.81 -12.35
C THR A 786 -12.17 62.33 -12.03
N GLY A 787 -12.70 61.83 -10.91
CA GLY A 787 -12.69 60.41 -10.53
C GLY A 787 -13.46 59.54 -11.52
N ASP A 788 -14.69 59.91 -11.86
CA ASP A 788 -15.54 59.22 -12.83
C ASP A 788 -14.87 59.15 -14.22
N GLN A 789 -14.18 60.23 -14.62
CA GLN A 789 -13.37 60.26 -15.86
C GLN A 789 -12.12 59.38 -15.78
N ALA A 790 -11.47 59.29 -14.61
CA ALA A 790 -10.34 58.40 -14.39
C ALA A 790 -10.77 56.92 -14.39
N GLU A 791 -11.90 56.60 -13.75
CA GLU A 791 -12.50 55.26 -13.76
C GLU A 791 -12.92 54.86 -15.18
N THR A 792 -13.52 55.77 -15.94
CA THR A 792 -13.87 55.54 -17.36
C THR A 792 -12.64 55.20 -18.20
N LYS A 793 -11.52 55.92 -18.01
CA LYS A 793 -10.24 55.62 -18.68
C LYS A 793 -9.64 54.29 -18.22
N ALA A 794 -9.75 53.96 -16.93
CA ALA A 794 -9.30 52.67 -16.40
C ALA A 794 -10.12 51.51 -16.99
N ARG A 795 -11.44 51.68 -17.13
CA ARG A 795 -12.34 50.72 -17.80
C ARG A 795 -11.99 50.54 -19.28
N GLN A 796 -11.73 51.61 -20.02
CA GLN A 796 -11.27 51.54 -21.42
C GLN A 796 -9.90 50.85 -21.56
N SER A 797 -8.97 51.10 -20.63
CA SER A 797 -7.67 50.42 -20.60
C SER A 797 -7.83 48.91 -20.29
N LEU A 798 -8.72 48.56 -19.36
CA LEU A 798 -9.06 47.18 -19.03
C LEU A 798 -9.72 46.47 -20.22
N GLU A 799 -10.67 47.10 -20.89
CA GLU A 799 -11.32 46.59 -22.12
C GLU A 799 -10.29 46.35 -23.23
N THR A 800 -9.38 47.30 -23.45
CA THR A 800 -8.27 47.16 -24.42
C THR A 800 -7.37 45.98 -24.06
N ARG A 801 -7.02 45.81 -22.77
CA ARG A 801 -6.21 44.68 -22.29
C ARG A 801 -6.96 43.34 -22.38
N MET A 802 -8.26 43.33 -22.10
CA MET A 802 -9.10 42.13 -22.26
C MET A 802 -9.20 41.73 -23.73
N ASN A 803 -9.42 42.67 -24.65
CA ASN A 803 -9.43 42.39 -26.09
C ASN A 803 -8.07 41.90 -26.60
N GLY A 804 -6.96 42.45 -26.09
CA GLY A 804 -5.61 41.95 -26.34
C GLY A 804 -5.42 40.51 -25.83
N ASN A 805 -5.87 40.22 -24.60
CA ASN A 805 -5.82 38.88 -24.02
C ASN A 805 -6.70 37.88 -24.78
N VAL A 806 -7.92 38.26 -25.20
CA VAL A 806 -8.80 37.43 -26.05
C VAL A 806 -8.13 37.14 -27.38
N SER A 807 -7.47 38.12 -28.01
CA SER A 807 -6.71 37.88 -29.24
C SER A 807 -5.50 36.95 -29.03
N ALA A 808 -4.80 37.06 -27.88
CA ALA A 808 -3.70 36.18 -27.53
C ALA A 808 -4.16 34.75 -27.23
N ILE A 809 -5.30 34.60 -26.53
CA ILE A 809 -5.96 33.32 -26.26
C ILE A 809 -6.40 32.66 -27.57
N ASN A 810 -7.05 33.40 -28.47
CA ASN A 810 -7.45 32.87 -29.78
C ASN A 810 -6.24 32.41 -30.60
N LYS A 811 -5.13 33.15 -30.60
CA LYS A 811 -3.88 32.75 -31.28
C LYS A 811 -3.23 31.51 -30.63
N SER A 812 -3.28 31.40 -29.30
CA SER A 812 -2.87 30.18 -28.59
C SER A 812 -3.77 29.00 -28.89
N LEU A 813 -5.09 29.22 -29.03
CA LEU A 813 -6.08 28.20 -29.39
C LEU A 813 -5.89 27.71 -30.83
N GLU A 814 -5.63 28.60 -31.79
CA GLU A 814 -5.23 28.25 -33.17
C GLU A 814 -3.94 27.43 -33.18
N THR A 815 -2.96 27.81 -32.35
CA THR A 815 -1.68 27.09 -32.22
C THR A 815 -1.89 25.70 -31.60
N LEU A 816 -2.72 25.58 -30.55
CA LEU A 816 -3.10 24.32 -29.92
C LEU A 816 -3.87 23.42 -30.90
N THR A 817 -4.83 23.98 -31.65
CA THR A 817 -5.59 23.26 -32.69
C THR A 817 -4.64 22.72 -33.77
N SER A 818 -3.67 23.53 -34.21
CA SER A 818 -2.66 23.13 -35.19
C SER A 818 -1.76 22.02 -34.65
N LYS A 819 -1.32 22.11 -33.38
CA LYS A 819 -0.57 21.04 -32.71
C LYS A 819 -1.40 19.76 -32.55
N GLN A 820 -2.68 19.86 -32.23
CA GLN A 820 -3.58 18.72 -32.07
C GLN A 820 -3.84 18.02 -33.41
N GLN A 821 -3.95 18.77 -34.51
CA GLN A 821 -4.00 18.22 -35.87
C GLN A 821 -2.68 17.50 -36.22
N ALA A 822 -1.53 18.10 -35.93
CA ALA A 822 -0.23 17.47 -36.15
C ALA A 822 -0.06 16.19 -35.32
N GLN A 823 -0.39 16.21 -34.02
CA GLN A 823 -0.39 15.02 -33.17
C GLN A 823 -1.38 13.95 -33.62
N THR A 824 -2.56 14.33 -34.11
CA THR A 824 -3.52 13.37 -34.71
C THR A 824 -2.91 12.68 -35.92
N GLN A 825 -2.16 13.42 -36.75
CA GLN A 825 -1.45 12.87 -37.91
C GLN A 825 -0.26 11.98 -37.51
N GLU A 826 0.49 12.35 -36.47
CA GLU A 826 1.54 11.52 -35.88
C GLU A 826 0.97 10.23 -35.28
N ILE A 827 -0.13 10.30 -34.53
CA ILE A 827 -0.84 9.13 -33.98
C ILE A 827 -1.36 8.24 -35.11
N SER A 828 -1.94 8.80 -36.17
CA SER A 828 -2.38 8.05 -37.35
C SER A 828 -1.21 7.32 -38.05
N THR A 829 -0.06 8.00 -38.14
CA THR A 829 1.19 7.44 -38.69
C THR A 829 1.76 6.34 -37.80
N LEU A 830 1.81 6.55 -36.47
CA LEU A 830 2.24 5.57 -35.48
C LEU A 830 1.34 4.34 -35.48
N ASN A 831 0.02 4.53 -35.51
CA ASN A 831 -0.96 3.44 -35.58
C ASN A 831 -0.80 2.63 -36.88
N SER A 832 -0.55 3.30 -38.01
CA SER A 832 -0.23 2.65 -39.28
C SER A 832 1.08 1.84 -39.21
N ASN A 833 2.13 2.40 -38.58
CA ASN A 833 3.41 1.73 -38.37
C ASN A 833 3.32 0.54 -37.40
N LEU A 834 2.50 0.66 -36.34
CA LEU A 834 2.21 -0.42 -35.39
C LEU A 834 1.43 -1.55 -36.05
N LYS A 835 0.42 -1.22 -36.86
CA LYS A 835 -0.37 -2.19 -37.64
C LYS A 835 0.50 -3.03 -38.58
N GLY A 836 1.58 -2.45 -39.13
CA GLY A 836 2.58 -3.18 -39.91
C GLY A 836 3.57 -4.04 -39.10
N LYS A 837 3.76 -3.74 -37.81
CA LYS A 837 4.66 -4.50 -36.90
C LYS A 837 3.96 -5.63 -36.14
N ALA A 838 2.64 -5.51 -35.95
CA ALA A 838 1.78 -6.50 -35.31
C ALA A 838 0.89 -7.28 -36.31
N ASP A 839 1.29 -7.34 -37.59
CA ASP A 839 0.52 -8.09 -38.58
C ASP A 839 0.54 -9.60 -38.27
N SER A 840 -0.62 -10.22 -38.46
CA SER A 840 -0.86 -11.66 -38.39
C SER A 840 0.19 -12.48 -39.15
N SER A 841 0.74 -11.95 -40.24
CA SER A 841 1.82 -12.57 -41.00
C SER A 841 3.11 -12.78 -40.19
N ALA A 842 3.51 -11.82 -39.36
CA ALA A 842 4.70 -11.92 -38.51
C ALA A 842 4.50 -12.90 -37.35
N VAL A 843 3.31 -12.86 -36.72
CA VAL A 843 2.92 -13.81 -35.65
C VAL A 843 2.81 -15.22 -36.21
N ASN A 844 2.19 -15.40 -37.38
CA ASN A 844 2.10 -16.71 -38.06
C ASN A 844 3.47 -17.21 -38.52
N ALA A 845 4.37 -16.33 -38.96
CA ALA A 845 5.76 -16.70 -39.29
C ALA A 845 6.54 -17.14 -38.05
N LEU A 846 6.36 -16.47 -36.91
CA LEU A 846 6.90 -16.89 -35.62
C LEU A 846 6.32 -18.23 -35.17
N ASN A 847 4.99 -18.39 -35.20
CA ASN A 847 4.31 -19.63 -34.83
C ASN A 847 4.75 -20.80 -35.73
N THR A 848 4.86 -20.57 -37.04
CA THR A 848 5.41 -21.54 -38.01
C THR A 848 6.88 -21.86 -37.70
N ARG A 849 7.71 -20.88 -37.32
CA ARG A 849 9.10 -21.14 -36.92
C ARG A 849 9.20 -21.91 -35.61
N VAL A 850 8.38 -21.59 -34.61
CA VAL A 850 8.30 -22.30 -33.32
C VAL A 850 7.82 -23.73 -33.55
N SER A 851 6.74 -23.96 -34.30
CA SER A 851 6.27 -25.30 -34.65
C SER A 851 7.30 -26.12 -35.45
N ASN A 852 8.05 -25.49 -36.37
CA ASN A 852 9.16 -26.15 -37.07
C ASN A 852 10.37 -26.42 -36.14
N ILE A 853 10.63 -25.57 -35.15
CA ILE A 853 11.65 -25.80 -34.12
C ILE A 853 11.22 -26.94 -33.20
N ASP A 854 9.95 -26.99 -32.82
CA ASP A 854 9.38 -28.02 -31.93
C ASP A 854 9.31 -29.39 -32.62
N GLY A 855 8.96 -29.44 -33.91
CA GLY A 855 9.09 -30.63 -34.74
C GLY A 855 10.54 -31.10 -34.89
N LYS A 856 11.50 -30.17 -35.03
CA LYS A 856 12.94 -30.49 -35.00
C LYS A 856 13.40 -30.95 -33.61
N MET A 857 12.93 -30.31 -32.54
CA MET A 857 13.26 -30.65 -31.16
C MET A 857 12.73 -32.03 -30.81
N THR A 858 11.51 -32.37 -31.25
CA THR A 858 10.92 -33.71 -31.13
C THR A 858 11.74 -34.73 -31.92
N ALA A 859 12.18 -34.41 -33.14
CA ALA A 859 13.07 -35.28 -33.92
C ALA A 859 14.45 -35.45 -33.26
N THR A 860 15.01 -34.39 -32.67
CA THR A 860 16.27 -34.42 -31.91
C THR A 860 16.12 -35.19 -30.60
N ALA A 861 15.03 -35.01 -29.85
CA ALA A 861 14.72 -35.78 -28.65
C ALA A 861 14.57 -37.27 -28.99
N GLN A 862 13.84 -37.62 -30.05
CA GLN A 862 13.79 -39.00 -30.56
C GLN A 862 15.15 -39.52 -31.04
N GLN A 863 16.04 -38.67 -31.55
CA GLN A 863 17.43 -39.05 -31.83
C GLN A 863 18.23 -39.26 -30.55
N VAL A 864 18.07 -38.41 -29.53
CA VAL A 864 18.71 -38.53 -28.20
C VAL A 864 18.26 -39.81 -27.51
N THR A 865 16.96 -40.10 -27.43
CA THR A 865 16.44 -41.36 -26.85
C THR A 865 16.91 -42.60 -27.63
N ARG A 866 17.06 -42.51 -28.95
CA ARG A 866 17.70 -43.58 -29.76
C ARG A 866 19.20 -43.68 -29.49
N LEU A 867 19.88 -42.56 -29.26
CA LEU A 867 21.29 -42.50 -28.87
C LEU A 867 21.49 -43.10 -27.48
N GLU A 868 20.67 -42.78 -26.48
CA GLU A 868 20.67 -43.39 -25.15
C GLU A 868 20.43 -44.91 -25.24
N SER A 869 19.44 -45.34 -26.01
CA SER A 869 19.19 -46.77 -26.28
C SER A 869 20.37 -47.44 -27.00
N GLN A 870 20.98 -46.79 -27.99
CA GLN A 870 22.18 -47.28 -28.68
C GLN A 870 23.41 -47.27 -27.78
N VAL A 871 23.56 -46.30 -26.88
CA VAL A 871 24.69 -46.19 -25.93
C VAL A 871 24.56 -47.23 -24.83
N GLY A 872 23.36 -47.47 -24.28
CA GLY A 872 23.11 -48.58 -23.36
C GLY A 872 23.38 -49.94 -24.02
N THR A 873 22.90 -50.14 -25.24
CA THR A 873 23.17 -51.37 -26.02
C THR A 873 24.65 -51.49 -26.41
N SER A 874 25.33 -50.37 -26.67
CA SER A 874 26.75 -50.34 -27.01
C SER A 874 27.63 -50.52 -25.79
N SER A 875 27.23 -50.04 -24.61
CA SER A 875 27.91 -50.30 -23.33
C SER A 875 27.91 -51.81 -23.03
N ALA A 876 26.74 -52.47 -23.13
CA ALA A 876 26.63 -53.93 -23.02
C ALA A 876 27.45 -54.70 -24.09
N LYS A 877 27.56 -54.16 -25.32
CA LYS A 877 28.44 -54.73 -26.35
C LYS A 877 29.92 -54.43 -26.13
N ILE A 878 30.27 -53.31 -25.50
CA ILE A 878 31.66 -52.92 -25.21
C ILE A 878 32.20 -53.76 -24.05
N GLU A 879 31.39 -54.12 -23.05
CA GLU A 879 31.75 -55.15 -22.07
C GLU A 879 32.06 -56.51 -22.74
N GLN A 880 31.32 -56.89 -23.79
CA GLN A 880 31.62 -58.11 -24.57
C GLN A 880 32.80 -57.94 -25.55
N THR A 881 33.06 -56.72 -26.05
CA THR A 881 34.11 -56.44 -27.04
C THR A 881 35.47 -56.14 -26.38
N SER A 882 35.50 -55.73 -25.12
CA SER A 882 36.73 -55.57 -24.31
C SER A 882 37.46 -56.89 -24.04
N LYS A 883 37.00 -58.02 -24.58
CA LYS A 883 37.69 -59.31 -24.59
C LYS A 883 38.51 -59.62 -25.83
N VAL A 884 38.42 -58.82 -26.92
CA VAL A 884 39.26 -59.00 -28.12
C VAL A 884 39.65 -57.63 -28.71
N VAL A 885 40.78 -57.09 -28.22
CA VAL A 885 41.57 -56.09 -28.94
C VAL A 885 42.76 -56.78 -29.58
N THR A 886 42.79 -56.83 -30.92
CA THR A 886 43.96 -56.84 -31.83
C THR A 886 43.42 -56.95 -33.27
N ASP A 887 44.01 -56.38 -34.31
CA ASP A 887 45.28 -55.65 -34.38
C ASP A 887 45.28 -54.50 -35.41
N ILE A 888 46.33 -53.70 -35.34
CA ILE A 888 46.67 -52.51 -36.10
C ILE A 888 47.03 -52.88 -37.56
N ASN A 889 46.32 -52.33 -38.57
CA ASN A 889 46.86 -51.94 -39.91
C ASN A 889 45.78 -51.49 -40.93
N GLY A 890 45.07 -50.40 -40.64
CA GLY A 890 44.72 -49.38 -41.66
C GLY A 890 43.96 -49.75 -42.95
N LYS A 891 43.19 -50.85 -43.03
CA LYS A 891 42.42 -51.19 -44.25
C LYS A 891 40.91 -51.21 -44.02
N ILE A 892 40.25 -50.11 -44.40
CA ILE A 892 38.79 -50.00 -44.45
C ILE A 892 38.27 -50.73 -45.71
N SER A 893 37.15 -51.45 -45.58
CA SER A 893 36.31 -51.86 -46.70
C SER A 893 34.86 -51.88 -46.24
N ALA A 894 34.05 -50.96 -46.77
CA ALA A 894 32.67 -50.74 -46.34
C ALA A 894 31.69 -51.65 -47.09
N SER A 895 30.55 -51.96 -46.45
CA SER A 895 29.32 -52.33 -47.16
C SER A 895 28.09 -51.87 -46.37
N TRP A 896 27.10 -51.32 -47.07
CA TRP A 896 25.83 -50.87 -46.49
C TRP A 896 24.75 -51.92 -46.74
N THR A 897 23.89 -52.17 -45.75
CA THR A 897 22.88 -53.25 -45.79
C THR A 897 21.45 -52.69 -45.83
N MET A 898 20.58 -53.31 -46.62
CA MET A 898 19.18 -52.92 -46.82
C MET A 898 18.26 -53.43 -45.69
N LYS A 899 17.15 -52.73 -45.42
CA LYS A 899 16.03 -53.28 -44.64
C LYS A 899 15.09 -54.09 -45.53
N VAL A 900 14.64 -55.23 -45.02
CA VAL A 900 13.55 -56.04 -45.58
C VAL A 900 12.26 -55.68 -44.83
N GLN A 901 11.14 -55.54 -45.55
CA GLN A 901 9.83 -55.26 -44.93
C GLN A 901 8.80 -56.29 -45.42
N GLN A 902 7.85 -56.65 -44.54
CA GLN A 902 6.87 -57.70 -44.80
C GLN A 902 5.58 -57.10 -45.38
N ASP A 903 5.00 -57.69 -46.41
CA ASP A 903 3.69 -57.27 -46.93
C ASP A 903 2.54 -57.79 -46.07
N SER A 904 1.32 -57.31 -46.34
CA SER A 904 0.09 -57.66 -45.62
C SER A 904 -0.41 -59.10 -45.83
N LYS A 905 0.40 -59.98 -46.45
CA LYS A 905 0.19 -61.44 -46.51
C LYS A 905 1.39 -62.24 -45.98
N GLY A 906 2.36 -61.58 -45.37
CA GLY A 906 3.49 -62.24 -44.71
C GLY A 906 4.73 -62.44 -45.58
N ASN A 907 4.76 -61.97 -46.84
CA ASN A 907 5.93 -62.15 -47.70
C ASN A 907 7.00 -61.09 -47.42
N LYS A 908 8.27 -61.49 -47.42
CA LYS A 908 9.41 -60.58 -47.27
C LYS A 908 9.68 -59.87 -48.59
N VAL A 909 9.37 -58.58 -48.66
CA VAL A 909 9.58 -57.74 -49.86
C VAL A 909 10.75 -56.79 -49.63
N ILE A 910 11.62 -56.69 -50.64
CA ILE A 910 12.68 -55.68 -50.69
C ILE A 910 12.12 -54.47 -51.43
N THR A 911 12.01 -53.33 -50.74
CA THR A 911 11.64 -52.04 -51.35
C THR A 911 12.88 -51.18 -51.51
N GLY A 912 13.49 -51.19 -52.70
CA GLY A 912 14.69 -50.41 -52.97
C GLY A 912 15.49 -50.87 -54.18
N ILE A 913 16.68 -50.31 -54.32
CA ILE A 913 17.69 -50.66 -55.33
C ILE A 913 18.71 -51.58 -54.69
N GLY A 914 18.91 -52.77 -55.25
CA GLY A 914 19.91 -53.75 -54.82
C GLY A 914 21.01 -53.93 -55.87
N LEU A 915 22.26 -53.89 -55.43
CA LEU A 915 23.44 -54.31 -56.18
C LEU A 915 24.02 -55.55 -55.49
N GLY A 916 24.29 -56.61 -56.24
CA GLY A 916 24.86 -57.82 -55.70
C GLY A 916 25.18 -58.85 -56.77
N PHE A 917 25.62 -60.03 -56.36
CA PHE A 917 25.86 -61.15 -57.26
C PHE A 917 24.76 -62.20 -57.07
N ASN A 918 24.37 -62.89 -58.14
CA ASN A 918 23.53 -64.08 -58.01
C ASN A 918 24.36 -65.29 -57.54
N ALA A 919 23.71 -66.42 -57.26
CA ALA A 919 24.38 -67.62 -56.75
C ALA A 919 25.41 -68.25 -57.72
N GLN A 920 25.47 -67.78 -58.96
CA GLN A 920 26.45 -68.16 -59.99
C GLN A 920 27.57 -67.12 -60.18
N GLY A 921 27.64 -66.08 -59.35
CA GLY A 921 28.71 -65.08 -59.38
C GLY A 921 28.54 -63.97 -60.43
N ASN A 922 27.38 -63.85 -61.08
CA ASN A 922 27.10 -62.76 -62.01
C ASN A 922 26.54 -61.54 -61.28
N SER A 923 27.10 -60.36 -61.57
CA SER A 923 26.62 -59.09 -61.01
C SER A 923 25.22 -58.77 -61.54
N GLN A 924 24.33 -58.32 -60.66
CA GLN A 924 22.95 -57.96 -60.95
C GLN A 924 22.56 -56.65 -60.26
N PHE A 925 21.79 -55.85 -60.99
CA PHE A 925 21.11 -54.64 -60.52
C PHE A 925 19.62 -54.92 -60.47
N LEU A 926 19.03 -54.88 -59.27
CA LEU A 926 17.64 -55.22 -59.03
C LEU A 926 16.88 -54.01 -58.48
N VAL A 927 15.75 -53.68 -59.09
CA VAL A 927 14.89 -52.56 -58.68
C VAL A 927 13.46 -53.07 -58.57
N ASN A 928 12.84 -52.89 -57.41
CA ASN A 928 11.45 -53.27 -57.16
C ASN A 928 10.62 -52.01 -56.85
N ALA A 929 9.89 -51.52 -57.84
CA ALA A 929 9.12 -50.28 -57.77
C ALA A 929 7.88 -50.32 -58.69
N GLN A 930 6.79 -49.66 -58.28
CA GLN A 930 5.53 -49.58 -59.05
C GLN A 930 5.59 -48.60 -60.24
N ASN A 931 6.46 -47.58 -60.14
CA ASN A 931 6.83 -46.69 -61.22
C ASN A 931 8.36 -46.54 -61.23
N PHE A 932 9.01 -46.76 -62.36
CA PHE A 932 10.44 -46.54 -62.56
C PHE A 932 10.65 -45.71 -63.82
N VAL A 933 11.44 -44.63 -63.72
CA VAL A 933 11.62 -43.66 -64.79
C VAL A 933 13.08 -43.25 -64.86
N VAL A 934 13.66 -43.29 -66.05
CA VAL A 934 14.95 -42.64 -66.32
C VAL A 934 14.65 -41.23 -66.83
N ILE A 935 15.16 -40.22 -66.12
CA ILE A 935 15.09 -38.81 -66.53
C ILE A 935 16.42 -38.37 -67.16
N SER A 936 16.35 -37.54 -68.18
CA SER A 936 17.50 -36.84 -68.76
C SER A 936 17.12 -35.38 -69.06
N SER A 937 18.09 -34.48 -69.11
CA SER A 937 17.88 -33.09 -69.52
C SER A 937 18.60 -32.84 -70.84
N LEU A 938 17.83 -32.63 -71.91
CA LEU A 938 18.36 -32.13 -73.19
C LEU A 938 17.86 -30.71 -73.39
N ASN A 939 18.79 -29.78 -73.66
CA ASN A 939 18.51 -28.37 -73.96
C ASN A 939 17.55 -27.70 -72.94
N GLY A 940 17.73 -28.00 -71.65
CA GLY A 940 16.93 -27.43 -70.56
C GLY A 940 15.54 -28.03 -70.37
N LYS A 941 15.16 -29.06 -71.14
CA LYS A 941 13.88 -29.77 -71.01
C LYS A 941 14.10 -31.18 -70.48
N VAL A 942 13.38 -31.54 -69.41
CA VAL A 942 13.41 -32.90 -68.86
C VAL A 942 12.63 -33.83 -69.79
N VAL A 943 13.27 -34.92 -70.20
CA VAL A 943 12.71 -35.98 -71.05
C VAL A 943 12.84 -37.34 -70.36
N THR A 944 11.88 -38.22 -70.62
CA THR A 944 11.80 -39.57 -70.03
C THR A 944 11.88 -40.64 -71.12
N PRO A 945 13.09 -41.01 -71.58
CA PRO A 945 13.25 -41.98 -72.66
C PRO A 945 12.76 -43.40 -72.29
N PHE A 946 12.83 -43.78 -71.01
CA PHE A 946 12.42 -45.10 -70.53
C PHE A 946 11.54 -44.98 -69.27
N VAL A 947 10.35 -45.57 -69.34
CA VAL A 947 9.36 -45.59 -68.26
C VAL A 947 8.82 -47.01 -68.09
N VAL A 948 8.83 -47.52 -66.85
CA VAL A 948 8.05 -48.69 -66.44
C VAL A 948 6.94 -48.22 -65.52
N LYS A 949 5.69 -48.47 -65.91
CA LYS A 949 4.50 -48.09 -65.15
C LYS A 949 3.44 -49.18 -65.29
N ASN A 950 2.83 -49.58 -64.17
CA ASN A 950 1.77 -50.60 -64.13
C ASN A 950 2.16 -51.91 -64.86
N GLY A 951 3.43 -52.31 -64.79
CA GLY A 951 3.95 -53.53 -65.45
C GLY A 951 4.17 -53.42 -66.96
N GLN A 952 3.92 -52.26 -67.59
CA GLN A 952 4.19 -52.01 -69.01
C GLN A 952 5.42 -51.11 -69.17
N VAL A 953 6.19 -51.35 -70.23
CA VAL A 953 7.34 -50.53 -70.62
C VAL A 953 6.89 -49.56 -71.73
N VAL A 954 7.08 -48.26 -71.48
CA VAL A 954 6.83 -47.19 -72.45
C VAL A 954 8.17 -46.58 -72.85
N ILE A 955 8.44 -46.59 -74.15
CA ILE A 955 9.61 -45.99 -74.78
C ILE A 955 9.10 -45.04 -75.85
N HIS A 956 9.47 -43.76 -75.76
CA HIS A 956 8.97 -42.72 -76.67
C HIS A 956 9.62 -42.79 -78.06
N GLU A 957 10.91 -43.16 -78.12
CA GLU A 957 11.66 -43.40 -79.35
C GLU A 957 12.73 -44.47 -79.08
N ALA A 958 12.91 -45.43 -80.00
CA ALA A 958 13.83 -46.55 -79.83
C ALA A 958 14.59 -46.84 -81.14
N LEU A 959 15.92 -46.88 -81.07
CA LEU A 959 16.76 -47.46 -82.11
C LEU A 959 17.14 -48.89 -81.69
N MET A 960 16.82 -49.88 -82.53
CA MET A 960 17.09 -51.29 -82.29
C MET A 960 17.75 -51.91 -83.51
N ASP A 961 18.87 -52.60 -83.32
CA ASP A 961 19.60 -53.31 -84.39
C ASP A 961 18.82 -54.53 -84.90
N LYS A 962 18.20 -55.29 -83.98
CA LYS A 962 17.32 -56.41 -84.31
C LYS A 962 16.23 -56.60 -83.26
N ALA A 963 15.00 -56.87 -83.70
CA ALA A 963 13.86 -57.19 -82.85
C ALA A 963 13.15 -58.46 -83.33
N TRP A 964 12.76 -59.33 -82.40
CA TRP A 964 11.90 -60.50 -82.66
C TRP A 964 10.53 -60.23 -82.02
N ILE A 965 9.50 -60.06 -82.84
CA ILE A 965 8.16 -59.65 -82.37
C ILE A 965 7.16 -60.76 -82.71
N GLN A 966 6.56 -61.38 -81.69
CA GLN A 966 5.57 -62.45 -81.87
C GLN A 966 4.18 -61.94 -82.28
N LYS A 967 3.79 -60.76 -81.79
CA LYS A 967 2.53 -60.08 -82.12
C LYS A 967 2.79 -58.58 -82.18
N LEU A 968 2.36 -57.93 -83.27
CA LEU A 968 2.51 -56.49 -83.49
C LEU A 968 1.13 -55.88 -83.75
N VAL A 969 0.81 -54.79 -83.04
CA VAL A 969 -0.36 -53.96 -83.30
C VAL A 969 0.16 -52.58 -83.71
N VAL A 970 -0.17 -52.15 -84.93
CA VAL A 970 0.27 -50.88 -85.51
C VAL A 970 -0.89 -49.89 -85.45
N LEU A 971 -0.71 -48.74 -84.79
CA LEU A 971 -1.79 -47.74 -84.61
C LEU A 971 -1.94 -46.78 -85.80
N ASN A 972 -0.83 -46.40 -86.44
CA ASN A 972 -0.81 -45.50 -87.59
C ASN A 972 -0.24 -46.21 -88.81
N TYR A 973 1.09 -46.33 -88.88
CA TYR A 973 1.77 -47.06 -89.95
C TYR A 973 3.05 -47.74 -89.47
N PHE A 974 3.47 -48.76 -90.21
CA PHE A 974 4.80 -49.36 -90.14
C PHE A 974 5.42 -49.29 -91.54
N LYS A 975 6.55 -48.59 -91.68
CA LYS A 975 7.18 -48.35 -92.99
C LYS A 975 8.69 -48.58 -92.94
N SER A 976 9.24 -49.06 -94.05
CA SER A 976 10.68 -49.08 -94.26
C SER A 976 11.23 -47.66 -94.47
N SER A 977 12.49 -47.42 -94.10
CA SER A 977 13.17 -46.13 -94.25
C SER A 977 13.30 -45.63 -95.70
N GLY A 978 13.26 -46.53 -96.69
CA GLY A 978 13.32 -46.19 -98.12
C GLY A 978 11.97 -45.85 -98.76
N PHE A 979 10.84 -46.07 -98.08
CA PHE A 979 9.51 -45.90 -98.66
C PHE A 979 9.25 -44.46 -99.14
N ASP A 980 9.60 -43.46 -98.33
CA ASP A 980 9.46 -42.04 -98.69
C ASP A 980 10.36 -41.64 -99.87
N LYS A 981 11.39 -42.45 -100.17
CA LYS A 981 12.30 -42.31 -101.32
C LYS A 981 11.87 -43.14 -102.54
N GLY A 982 10.68 -43.74 -102.50
CA GLY A 982 10.10 -44.54 -103.59
C GLY A 982 10.60 -45.98 -103.68
N ASN A 983 11.38 -46.47 -102.72
CA ASN A 983 11.87 -47.85 -102.70
C ASN A 983 11.73 -48.48 -101.30
N GLY A 984 10.67 -49.26 -101.08
CA GLY A 984 10.34 -49.80 -99.77
C GLY A 984 8.86 -50.21 -99.64
N PHE A 985 8.42 -50.41 -98.40
CA PHE A 985 7.04 -50.74 -98.06
C PHE A 985 6.43 -49.83 -96.99
N LEU A 986 5.10 -49.75 -96.99
CA LEU A 986 4.24 -49.08 -96.03
C LEU A 986 3.05 -49.99 -95.72
N LEU A 987 2.92 -50.42 -94.47
CA LEU A 987 1.67 -50.91 -93.89
C LEU A 987 1.01 -49.73 -93.17
N ASP A 988 0.03 -49.10 -93.80
CA ASP A 988 -0.82 -48.08 -93.21
C ASP A 988 -2.03 -48.76 -92.58
N ALA A 989 -1.93 -49.01 -91.27
CA ALA A 989 -2.98 -49.65 -90.49
C ALA A 989 -4.18 -48.73 -90.28
N LYS A 990 -3.98 -47.41 -90.27
CA LYS A 990 -5.06 -46.43 -90.10
C LYS A 990 -6.01 -46.41 -91.30
N ASN A 991 -5.47 -46.49 -92.51
CA ASN A 991 -6.25 -46.46 -93.75
C ASN A 991 -6.50 -47.86 -94.36
N ASN A 992 -6.01 -48.93 -93.72
CA ASN A 992 -6.04 -50.32 -94.23
C ASN A 992 -5.43 -50.45 -95.64
N ILE A 993 -4.23 -49.89 -95.81
CA ILE A 993 -3.47 -49.95 -97.08
C ILE A 993 -2.14 -50.64 -96.83
N PHE A 994 -1.81 -51.65 -97.64
CA PHE A 994 -0.48 -52.23 -97.68
C PHE A 994 0.15 -51.97 -99.04
N ARG A 995 1.26 -51.24 -99.06
CA ARG A 995 1.90 -50.74 -100.27
C ARG A 995 3.37 -51.13 -100.33
N PHE A 996 3.82 -51.58 -101.49
CA PHE A 996 5.22 -51.64 -101.87
C PHE A 996 5.47 -50.67 -103.03
N THR A 997 6.64 -50.05 -103.04
CA THR A 997 7.16 -49.25 -104.14
C THR A 997 8.57 -49.75 -104.45
N GLY A 998 8.83 -50.06 -105.72
CA GLY A 998 10.15 -50.49 -106.20
C GLY A 998 10.53 -49.61 -107.37
N GLY A 999 11.26 -48.52 -107.09
CA GLY A 999 11.55 -47.49 -108.08
C GLY A 999 10.25 -46.86 -108.61
N ASN A 1000 9.99 -47.00 -109.90
CA ASN A 1000 8.75 -46.52 -110.53
C ASN A 1000 7.58 -47.52 -110.44
N GLY A 1001 7.83 -48.78 -110.07
CA GLY A 1001 6.82 -49.81 -109.90
C GLY A 1001 6.14 -49.76 -108.53
N ALA A 1002 4.91 -50.26 -108.43
CA ALA A 1002 4.16 -50.27 -107.17
C ALA A 1002 3.14 -51.42 -107.07
N LEU A 1003 3.02 -52.00 -105.88
CA LEU A 1003 1.91 -52.85 -105.47
C LEU A 1003 1.11 -52.09 -104.40
N ASN A 1004 -0.17 -51.85 -104.64
CA ASN A 1004 -1.11 -51.29 -103.66
C ASN A 1004 -2.17 -52.33 -103.34
N ILE A 1005 -2.25 -52.77 -102.09
CA ILE A 1005 -3.37 -53.54 -101.54
C ILE A 1005 -4.20 -52.60 -100.66
N THR A 1006 -5.50 -52.64 -100.86
CA THR A 1006 -6.51 -51.89 -100.10
C THR A 1006 -7.70 -52.82 -99.84
N ASN A 1007 -8.64 -52.43 -98.98
CA ASN A 1007 -9.85 -53.22 -98.71
C ASN A 1007 -10.67 -53.58 -99.97
N ASN A 1008 -10.58 -52.79 -101.05
CA ASN A 1008 -11.42 -52.96 -102.24
C ASN A 1008 -10.65 -53.54 -103.45
N GLN A 1009 -9.34 -53.26 -103.55
CA GLN A 1009 -8.52 -53.59 -104.71
C GLN A 1009 -7.06 -53.88 -104.35
N LEU A 1010 -6.48 -54.83 -105.08
CA LEU A 1010 -5.05 -55.06 -105.26
C LEU A 1010 -4.65 -54.57 -106.66
N VAL A 1011 -3.68 -53.67 -106.73
CA VAL A 1011 -3.22 -53.01 -107.96
C VAL A 1011 -1.70 -53.14 -108.08
N VAL A 1012 -1.21 -53.73 -109.17
CA VAL A 1012 0.22 -53.84 -109.50
C VAL A 1012 0.55 -52.96 -110.72
N LYS A 1013 1.62 -52.19 -110.63
CA LYS A 1013 2.17 -51.37 -111.71
C LYS A 1013 3.64 -51.68 -111.96
N ASP A 1014 4.04 -51.70 -113.24
CA ASP A 1014 5.43 -51.89 -113.66
C ASP A 1014 6.30 -50.64 -113.44
N GLU A 1015 7.60 -50.77 -113.70
CA GLU A 1015 8.58 -49.68 -113.63
C GLU A 1015 8.36 -48.54 -114.64
N LYS A 1016 7.34 -48.64 -115.51
CA LYS A 1016 6.86 -47.57 -116.40
C LYS A 1016 5.51 -47.02 -115.94
N LYS A 1017 5.08 -47.33 -114.71
CA LYS A 1017 3.81 -46.94 -114.05
C LYS A 1017 2.56 -47.50 -114.73
N ARG A 1018 2.68 -48.47 -115.65
CA ARG A 1018 1.57 -49.09 -116.37
C ARG A 1018 0.93 -50.17 -115.50
N LEU A 1019 -0.39 -50.32 -115.57
CA LEU A 1019 -1.12 -51.35 -114.85
C LEU A 1019 -0.75 -52.75 -115.39
N VAL A 1020 -0.28 -53.63 -114.51
CA VAL A 1020 0.06 -55.04 -114.84
C VAL A 1020 -1.04 -55.98 -114.37
N MET A 1021 -1.57 -55.74 -113.17
CA MET A 1021 -2.62 -56.57 -112.58
C MET A 1021 -3.54 -55.69 -111.73
N LYS A 1022 -4.85 -55.93 -111.85
CA LYS A 1022 -5.84 -55.46 -110.87
C LYS A 1022 -6.74 -56.63 -110.48
N ILE A 1023 -6.86 -56.89 -109.18
CA ILE A 1023 -7.78 -57.88 -108.60
C ILE A 1023 -8.58 -57.18 -107.53
N GLY A 1024 -9.88 -57.46 -107.44
CA GLY A 1024 -10.82 -56.58 -106.76
C GLY A 1024 -11.29 -55.51 -107.71
N TYR A 1025 -12.45 -55.80 -108.31
CA TYR A 1025 -13.38 -54.79 -108.80
C TYR A 1025 -14.72 -55.20 -108.10
N LEU A 1026 -15.11 -54.52 -107.00
CA LEU A 1026 -16.44 -54.59 -106.31
C LEU A 1026 -17.04 -53.18 -106.04
N GLY A 1027 -17.74 -52.61 -107.02
CA GLY A 1027 -18.17 -51.20 -107.07
C GLY A 1027 -17.13 -50.05 -107.29
N ASN A 1028 -15.84 -50.19 -107.60
CA ASN A 1028 -15.07 -51.39 -107.85
C ASN A 1028 -13.55 -51.23 -107.57
#